data_AF-M1VYS7-F1
#
_entry.id   AF-M1VYS7-F1
#
_cell.length_a   1.000
_cell.length_b   1.000
_cell.length_c   1.000
_cell.angle_alpha   90.00
_cell.angle_beta   90.00
_cell.angle_gamma   90.00
#
_symmetry.space_group_name_H-M   'P 1'
#
loop_
_entity.id
_entity.type
_entity.pdbx_description
1 polymer ?
#
loop_
_entity_poly.entity_id
_entity_poly.type
_entity_poly.pdbx_seq_one_letter_code
_entity_poly.pdbx_strand_id
1 'polypeptide(L)'
;MESSALAWSLDRVEALILSLYESKAPDKIATDQTLLANFQCSPQAWILARELLQRPDEKVRFFGALTIIIKLNRESTSLSEENAKELLMNLTEWYLYSFGTSNSSLVPRKLASALATYFVYFHHLWPNFVRHLVVCLLSNQYYDPSRLNIPDETFTRLENVQTNSLRAVLWVITSVLEDVTKIDLNAVDNFGLYDTVVSQAPDVANIVAECLTHRRLSAIGDNALKCLQAWLIFAQKIASHDSQVVALFRELLPTVIALLPVDSQFESSAELLTEVLCGYPSLLTSQHLNLLADVFVSPWSDQWYTRLVQGDGSFDTAQFGHLILSFGEERLQWLMKSEDPRCQIILSKLCGLLTAKGLPAVEDKIFVPAIEFWSTFTETISDNFSPNDIAAAPWAEQAVRLVLEAISNAWQKIAYPSTEEISGWDQSDRANFSDARKDVIDLLQSTYSVIAMLMDVESHFSENAEVAELSCTILRCGFAESEAGPFVLDMDTVTGYLTRHSGQVPRPGLFVATACSFVSSIHARGSAPEGVFAALFRWVIELLQALPEPEHDPELSQNCIEFASRLLIKSPKTLLAIQPPATAELFFLFSLQVLDGNEPLPKGASAEFWSNFIALKHGEQDIQDAAKQAMETLGPLVALSIARNVGGHASRSELERLSEPIKKLVHRYPMARQWLEAGLSHHSFPSDKITPEQKSLFVKKLVSLRGSRATNQVVRDFWLSARGSSFAYAS
;
A
#
# COMPACT_ATOMS: atom_id res chain seq x y z
N MET A 1 26.78 -49.75 31.82
CA MET A 1 25.37 -50.19 31.86
C MET A 1 24.92 -50.35 30.42
N GLU A 2 24.66 -51.59 30.05
CA GLU A 2 24.47 -52.08 28.68
C GLU A 2 23.18 -51.52 28.06
N SER A 3 23.29 -50.81 26.92
CA SER A 3 22.14 -50.44 26.11
C SER A 3 21.78 -51.61 25.20
N SER A 4 20.94 -52.53 25.69
CA SER A 4 20.30 -53.52 24.82
C SER A 4 19.45 -52.78 23.78
N ALA A 5 19.86 -52.83 22.51
CA ALA A 5 19.01 -52.48 21.38
C ALA A 5 17.81 -53.43 21.37
N LEU A 6 16.73 -53.06 22.08
CA LEU A 6 15.46 -53.77 22.04
C LEU A 6 15.00 -53.83 20.59
N ALA A 7 14.90 -55.04 20.05
CA ALA A 7 14.38 -55.28 18.71
C ALA A 7 13.02 -54.58 18.52
N TRP A 8 12.78 -54.09 17.30
CA TRP A 8 11.48 -53.53 16.94
C TRP A 8 10.45 -54.65 16.86
N SER A 9 9.33 -54.50 17.57
CA SER A 9 8.16 -55.38 17.46
C SER A 9 6.96 -54.57 16.98
N LEU A 10 6.01 -55.22 16.30
CA LEU A 10 4.82 -54.58 15.77
C LEU A 10 4.05 -53.78 16.84
N ASP A 11 3.76 -54.41 17.98
CA ASP A 11 2.99 -53.78 19.07
C ASP A 11 3.74 -52.58 19.68
N ARG A 12 5.07 -52.61 19.73
CA ARG A 12 5.87 -51.49 20.24
C ARG A 12 5.81 -50.30 19.29
N VAL A 13 5.91 -50.54 17.99
CA VAL A 13 5.84 -49.47 16.98
C VAL A 13 4.44 -48.85 16.97
N GLU A 14 3.39 -49.67 17.03
CA GLU A 14 2.02 -49.19 17.14
C GLU A 14 1.77 -48.35 18.40
N ALA A 15 2.23 -48.81 19.56
CA ALA A 15 2.09 -48.05 20.80
C ALA A 15 2.78 -46.67 20.72
N LEU A 16 3.94 -46.60 20.07
CA LEU A 16 4.64 -45.33 19.84
C LEU A 16 3.88 -44.41 18.87
N ILE A 17 3.30 -44.95 17.81
CA ILE A 17 2.47 -44.18 16.87
C ILE A 17 1.26 -43.60 17.59
N LEU A 18 0.52 -44.42 18.33
CA LEU A 18 -0.67 -43.96 19.06
C LEU A 18 -0.30 -42.94 20.14
N SER A 19 0.79 -43.18 20.88
CA SER A 19 1.33 -42.22 21.86
C SER A 19 1.66 -40.87 21.23
N LEU A 20 2.23 -40.86 20.02
CA LEU A 20 2.57 -39.63 19.30
C LEU A 20 1.32 -38.79 18.99
N TYR A 21 0.20 -39.42 18.62
CA TYR A 21 -1.04 -38.72 18.28
C TYR A 21 -1.90 -38.37 19.51
N GLU A 22 -1.71 -39.03 20.65
CA GLU A 22 -2.48 -38.80 21.88
C GLU A 22 -1.78 -37.86 22.88
N SER A 23 -0.45 -37.79 22.84
CA SER A 23 0.34 -36.98 23.79
C SER A 23 0.18 -35.48 23.52
N LYS A 24 -0.03 -34.71 24.59
CA LYS A 24 0.02 -33.23 24.58
C LYS A 24 1.35 -32.67 25.09
N ALA A 25 2.27 -33.52 25.55
CA ALA A 25 3.55 -33.12 26.12
C ALA A 25 4.64 -33.00 25.03
N PRO A 26 5.23 -31.81 24.80
CA PRO A 26 6.19 -31.58 23.72
C PRO A 26 7.41 -32.50 23.77
N ASP A 27 7.97 -32.73 24.96
CA ASP A 27 9.16 -33.57 25.15
C ASP A 27 8.91 -35.03 24.78
N LYS A 28 7.70 -35.52 25.09
CA LYS A 28 7.28 -36.88 24.76
C LYS A 28 7.04 -37.03 23.25
N ILE A 29 6.42 -36.03 22.62
CA ILE A 29 6.22 -35.99 21.16
C ILE A 29 7.59 -36.04 20.45
N ALA A 30 8.55 -35.22 20.87
CA ALA A 30 9.90 -35.20 20.29
C ALA A 30 10.63 -36.54 20.46
N THR A 31 10.48 -37.18 21.63
CA THR A 31 11.07 -38.49 21.91
C THR A 31 10.45 -39.59 21.04
N ASP A 32 9.12 -39.67 20.97
CA ASP A 32 8.40 -40.66 20.18
C ASP A 32 8.69 -40.49 18.67
N GLN A 33 8.76 -39.24 18.18
CA GLN A 33 9.18 -38.94 16.80
C GLN A 33 10.59 -39.43 16.50
N THR A 34 11.54 -39.20 17.40
CA THR A 34 12.95 -39.62 17.23
C THR A 34 13.04 -41.15 17.18
N LEU A 35 12.33 -41.85 18.06
CA LEU A 35 12.28 -43.31 18.08
C LEU A 35 11.64 -43.89 16.81
N LEU A 36 10.55 -43.28 16.34
CA LEU A 36 9.87 -43.68 15.12
C LEU A 36 10.72 -43.41 13.86
N ALA A 37 11.45 -42.29 13.81
CA ALA A 37 12.41 -42.02 12.75
C ALA A 37 13.54 -43.07 12.72
N ASN A 38 14.09 -43.44 13.89
CA ASN A 38 15.08 -44.50 14.00
C ASN A 38 14.53 -45.86 13.53
N PHE A 39 13.28 -46.17 13.84
CA PHE A 39 12.59 -47.34 13.30
C PHE A 39 12.51 -47.31 11.77
N GLN A 40 12.10 -46.21 11.17
CA GLN A 40 11.97 -46.06 9.71
C GLN A 40 13.31 -46.21 8.97
N CYS A 41 14.44 -46.00 9.65
CA CYS A 41 15.77 -46.26 9.10
C CYS A 41 16.22 -47.72 9.21
N SER A 42 15.52 -48.54 10.00
CA SER A 42 15.97 -49.90 10.32
C SER A 42 15.66 -50.89 9.18
N PRO A 43 16.43 -52.00 9.05
CA PRO A 43 16.11 -53.06 8.10
C PRO A 43 14.76 -53.74 8.37
N GLN A 44 14.37 -53.87 9.64
CA GLN A 44 13.10 -54.51 10.03
C GLN A 44 11.87 -53.73 9.55
N ALA A 45 12.03 -52.44 9.23
CA ALA A 45 10.94 -51.58 8.77
C ALA A 45 10.27 -52.06 7.47
N TRP A 46 11.01 -52.72 6.56
CA TRP A 46 10.42 -53.27 5.33
C TRP A 46 9.33 -54.30 5.61
N ILE A 47 9.54 -55.15 6.62
CA ILE A 47 8.61 -56.22 7.01
C ILE A 47 7.49 -55.63 7.86
N LEU A 48 7.87 -54.90 8.92
CA LEU A 48 6.91 -54.35 9.88
C LEU A 48 5.98 -53.31 9.24
N ALA A 49 6.40 -52.56 8.21
CA ALA A 49 5.50 -51.64 7.50
C ALA A 49 4.33 -52.37 6.82
N ARG A 50 4.56 -53.58 6.28
CA ARG A 50 3.50 -54.40 5.67
C ARG A 50 2.47 -54.83 6.72
N GLU A 51 2.95 -55.21 7.91
CA GLU A 51 2.10 -55.59 9.04
C GLU A 51 1.33 -54.39 9.61
N LEU A 52 1.95 -53.21 9.71
CA LEU A 52 1.30 -51.98 10.14
C LEU A 52 0.14 -51.58 9.22
N LEU A 53 0.26 -51.80 7.90
CA LEU A 53 -0.80 -51.53 6.92
C LEU A 53 -2.03 -52.45 7.06
N GLN A 54 -1.89 -53.58 7.77
CA GLN A 54 -2.99 -54.50 8.05
C GLN A 54 -3.68 -54.22 9.40
N ARG A 55 -3.16 -53.27 10.20
CA ARG A 55 -3.76 -52.91 11.50
C ARG A 55 -5.08 -52.14 11.31
N PRO A 56 -6.02 -52.26 12.27
CA PRO A 56 -7.33 -51.61 12.15
C PRO A 56 -7.24 -50.08 12.25
N ASP A 57 -6.31 -49.55 13.05
CA ASP A 57 -6.16 -48.12 13.26
C ASP A 57 -5.62 -47.41 12.01
N GLU A 58 -6.27 -46.30 11.66
CA GLU A 58 -5.95 -45.53 10.46
C GLU A 58 -4.60 -44.81 10.53
N LYS A 59 -4.22 -44.29 11.70
CA LYS A 59 -2.97 -43.57 11.91
C LYS A 59 -1.78 -44.53 11.80
N VAL A 60 -1.97 -45.75 12.29
CA VAL A 60 -0.99 -46.84 12.20
C VAL A 60 -0.78 -47.24 10.74
N ARG A 61 -1.86 -47.42 9.98
CA ARG A 61 -1.80 -47.69 8.53
C ARG A 61 -1.12 -46.56 7.75
N PHE A 62 -1.45 -45.31 8.07
CA PHE A 62 -0.81 -44.13 7.47
C PHE A 62 0.70 -44.13 7.72
N PHE A 63 1.13 -44.43 8.95
CA PHE A 63 2.54 -44.53 9.28
C PHE A 63 3.24 -45.69 8.56
N GLY A 64 2.54 -46.82 8.34
CA GLY A 64 3.01 -47.93 7.51
C GLY A 64 3.31 -47.47 6.07
N ALA A 65 2.38 -46.78 5.42
CA ALA A 65 2.59 -46.21 4.08
C ALA A 65 3.74 -45.18 4.04
N LEU A 66 3.82 -44.30 5.04
CA LEU A 66 4.92 -43.33 5.19
C LEU A 66 6.27 -44.02 5.32
N THR A 67 6.33 -45.12 6.07
CA THR A 67 7.55 -45.91 6.25
C THR A 67 8.01 -46.49 4.92
N ILE A 68 7.10 -47.01 4.09
CA ILE A 68 7.45 -47.51 2.74
C ILE A 68 8.04 -46.39 1.88
N ILE A 69 7.44 -45.19 1.87
CA ILE A 69 7.97 -44.04 1.12
C ILE A 69 9.41 -43.71 1.54
N ILE A 70 9.68 -43.64 2.85
CA ILE A 70 11.02 -43.35 3.37
C ILE A 70 12.02 -44.43 2.97
N LYS A 71 11.60 -45.71 3.02
CA LYS A 71 12.44 -46.84 2.64
C LYS A 71 12.75 -46.83 1.13
N LEU A 72 11.76 -46.54 0.28
CA LEU A 72 11.98 -46.36 -1.16
C LEU A 72 12.98 -45.23 -1.45
N ASN A 73 12.80 -44.06 -0.82
CA ASN A 73 13.69 -42.91 -1.04
C ASN A 73 15.15 -43.15 -0.62
N ARG A 74 15.39 -44.05 0.34
CA ARG A 74 16.73 -44.30 0.89
C ARG A 74 17.41 -45.56 0.35
N GLU A 75 16.62 -46.59 0.04
CA GLU A 75 17.12 -47.95 -0.19
C GLU A 75 16.63 -48.55 -1.52
N SER A 76 16.04 -47.77 -2.43
CA SER A 76 15.53 -48.26 -3.72
C SER A 76 16.56 -49.06 -4.53
N THR A 77 17.82 -48.62 -4.55
CA THR A 77 18.92 -49.31 -5.27
C THR A 77 19.27 -50.68 -4.72
N SER A 78 18.86 -50.99 -3.48
CA SER A 78 19.11 -52.28 -2.82
C SER A 78 17.99 -53.30 -3.03
N LEU A 79 16.85 -52.90 -3.60
CA LEU A 79 15.75 -53.81 -3.92
C LEU A 79 16.00 -54.56 -5.23
N SER A 80 15.83 -55.88 -5.21
CA SER A 80 15.78 -56.69 -6.43
C SER A 80 14.50 -56.41 -7.23
N GLU A 81 14.53 -56.64 -8.54
CA GLU A 81 13.34 -56.49 -9.40
C GLU A 81 12.17 -57.38 -8.94
N GLU A 82 12.45 -58.59 -8.44
CA GLU A 82 11.40 -59.49 -7.92
C GLU A 82 10.71 -58.89 -6.69
N ASN A 83 11.49 -58.35 -5.75
CA ASN A 83 10.96 -57.68 -4.56
C ASN A 83 10.22 -56.38 -4.91
N ALA A 84 10.68 -55.66 -5.94
CA ALA A 84 10.00 -54.47 -6.44
C ALA A 84 8.63 -54.83 -7.08
N LYS A 85 8.56 -55.89 -7.88
CA LYS A 85 7.29 -56.40 -8.45
C LYS A 85 6.32 -56.84 -7.34
N GLU A 86 6.81 -57.54 -6.33
CA GLU A 86 6.00 -57.94 -5.17
C GLU A 86 5.52 -56.71 -4.38
N LEU A 87 6.37 -55.69 -4.23
CA LEU A 87 6.01 -54.44 -3.58
C LEU A 87 4.92 -53.69 -4.36
N LEU A 88 5.00 -53.62 -5.69
CA LEU A 88 3.96 -53.02 -6.53
C LEU A 88 2.61 -53.74 -6.38
N MET A 89 2.63 -55.07 -6.38
CA MET A 89 1.45 -55.89 -6.13
C MET A 89 0.82 -55.53 -4.78
N ASN A 90 1.61 -55.58 -3.71
CA ASN A 90 1.14 -55.28 -2.36
C ASN A 90 0.62 -53.84 -2.22
N LEU A 91 1.34 -52.84 -2.76
CA LEU A 91 0.92 -51.43 -2.74
C LEU A 91 -0.40 -51.23 -3.48
N THR A 92 -0.57 -51.88 -4.63
CA THR A 92 -1.82 -51.82 -5.40
C THR A 92 -2.96 -52.47 -4.63
N GLU A 93 -2.77 -53.65 -4.04
CA GLU A 93 -3.78 -54.33 -3.24
C GLU A 93 -4.19 -53.53 -1.99
N TRP A 94 -3.23 -52.97 -1.25
CA TRP A 94 -3.53 -52.10 -0.11
C TRP A 94 -4.27 -50.84 -0.55
N TYR A 95 -3.91 -50.29 -1.72
CA TYR A 95 -4.59 -49.13 -2.28
C TYR A 95 -6.04 -49.46 -2.63
N LEU A 96 -6.30 -50.56 -3.35
CA LEU A 96 -7.65 -51.05 -3.65
C LEU A 96 -8.48 -51.28 -2.38
N TYR A 97 -7.90 -51.97 -1.39
CA TYR A 97 -8.56 -52.28 -0.12
C TYR A 97 -8.91 -51.03 0.69
N SER A 98 -8.10 -49.98 0.61
CA SER A 98 -8.30 -48.73 1.36
C SER A 98 -9.60 -48.01 0.98
N PHE A 99 -10.11 -48.19 -0.24
CA PHE A 99 -11.40 -47.63 -0.67
C PHE A 99 -12.62 -48.44 -0.22
N GLY A 100 -12.43 -49.68 0.25
CA GLY A 100 -13.52 -50.56 0.72
C GLY A 100 -13.76 -50.52 2.23
N THR A 101 -12.83 -49.99 3.04
CA THR A 101 -12.85 -50.16 4.50
C THR A 101 -13.21 -48.91 5.32
N SER A 102 -13.04 -47.70 4.80
CA SER A 102 -13.33 -46.47 5.53
C SER A 102 -13.62 -45.30 4.59
N ASN A 103 -14.51 -44.38 4.99
CA ASN A 103 -14.78 -43.14 4.25
C ASN A 103 -13.67 -42.08 4.38
N SER A 104 -12.59 -42.36 5.11
CA SER A 104 -11.48 -41.43 5.28
C SER A 104 -10.51 -41.49 4.10
N SER A 105 -10.01 -40.32 3.69
CA SER A 105 -9.08 -40.17 2.56
C SER A 105 -7.61 -40.22 2.95
N LEU A 106 -7.28 -40.30 4.26
CA LEU A 106 -5.91 -40.17 4.76
C LEU A 106 -4.98 -41.30 4.28
N VAL A 107 -5.36 -42.56 4.53
CA VAL A 107 -4.56 -43.73 4.13
C VAL A 107 -4.51 -43.91 2.60
N PRO A 108 -5.63 -43.85 1.85
CA PRO A 108 -5.58 -43.90 0.39
C PRO A 108 -4.65 -42.84 -0.22
N ARG A 109 -4.74 -41.56 0.21
CA ARG A 109 -3.85 -40.50 -0.31
C ARG A 109 -2.39 -40.80 -0.03
N LYS A 110 -2.06 -41.33 1.16
CA LYS A 110 -0.67 -41.67 1.48
C LYS A 110 -0.16 -42.86 0.69
N LEU A 111 -1.01 -43.85 0.41
CA LEU A 111 -0.69 -44.97 -0.48
C LEU A 111 -0.53 -44.52 -1.94
N ALA A 112 -1.31 -43.52 -2.39
CA ALA A 112 -1.10 -42.90 -3.69
C ALA A 112 0.28 -42.24 -3.80
N SER A 113 0.73 -41.53 -2.75
CA SER A 113 2.11 -41.03 -2.68
C SER A 113 3.15 -42.16 -2.65
N ALA A 114 2.87 -43.29 -1.99
CA ALA A 114 3.77 -44.45 -1.99
C ALA A 114 3.90 -45.10 -3.37
N LEU A 115 2.80 -45.21 -4.12
CA LEU A 115 2.79 -45.65 -5.51
C LEU A 115 3.54 -44.66 -6.42
N ALA A 116 3.41 -43.36 -6.17
CA ALA A 116 4.16 -42.34 -6.90
C ALA A 116 5.67 -42.44 -6.66
N THR A 117 6.09 -42.53 -5.39
CA THR A 117 7.50 -42.77 -5.05
C THR A 117 8.02 -44.08 -5.63
N TYR A 118 7.22 -45.15 -5.62
CA TYR A 118 7.58 -46.41 -6.28
C TYR A 118 7.80 -46.19 -7.79
N PHE A 119 6.88 -45.50 -8.47
CA PHE A 119 6.97 -45.22 -9.89
C PHE A 119 8.26 -44.46 -10.25
N VAL A 120 8.64 -43.45 -9.47
CA VAL A 120 9.89 -42.69 -9.69
C VAL A 120 11.12 -43.59 -9.80
N TYR A 121 11.24 -44.59 -8.92
CA TYR A 121 12.42 -45.49 -8.91
C TYR A 121 12.27 -46.72 -9.82
N PHE A 122 11.03 -47.17 -10.10
CA PHE A 122 10.75 -48.43 -10.77
C PHE A 122 9.79 -48.30 -11.96
N HIS A 123 9.77 -47.14 -12.63
CA HIS A 123 8.91 -46.83 -13.78
C HIS A 123 8.99 -47.89 -14.90
N HIS A 124 10.16 -48.47 -15.14
CA HIS A 124 10.37 -49.53 -16.14
C HIS A 124 9.60 -50.83 -15.83
N LEU A 125 9.26 -51.08 -14.57
CA LEU A 125 8.41 -52.21 -14.15
C LEU A 125 6.91 -51.86 -14.23
N TRP A 126 6.58 -50.59 -14.49
CA TRP A 126 5.20 -50.11 -14.52
C TRP A 126 4.94 -49.10 -15.66
N PRO A 127 5.19 -49.48 -16.93
CA PRO A 127 5.21 -48.54 -18.05
C PRO A 127 3.85 -47.93 -18.40
N ASN A 128 2.75 -48.66 -18.20
CA ASN A 128 1.38 -48.20 -18.48
C ASN A 128 0.57 -48.00 -17.18
N PHE A 129 1.14 -47.29 -16.22
CA PHE A 129 0.59 -47.23 -14.86
C PHE A 129 -0.84 -46.69 -14.80
N VAL A 130 -1.20 -45.72 -15.66
CA VAL A 130 -2.55 -45.14 -15.68
C VAL A 130 -3.55 -46.20 -16.12
N ARG A 131 -3.30 -46.84 -17.26
CA ARG A 131 -4.17 -47.91 -17.80
C ARG A 131 -4.27 -49.08 -16.82
N HIS A 132 -3.14 -49.49 -16.24
CA HIS A 132 -3.07 -50.58 -15.28
C HIS A 132 -3.91 -50.30 -14.03
N LEU A 133 -3.82 -49.10 -13.45
CA LEU A 133 -4.62 -48.72 -12.29
C LEU A 133 -6.12 -48.70 -12.60
N VAL A 134 -6.51 -48.16 -13.75
CA VAL A 134 -7.92 -48.15 -14.19
C VAL A 134 -8.47 -49.56 -14.22
N VAL A 135 -7.75 -50.51 -14.84
CA VAL A 135 -8.18 -51.92 -14.92
C VAL A 135 -8.23 -52.58 -13.54
N CYS A 136 -7.24 -52.35 -12.69
CA CYS A 136 -7.20 -52.93 -11.35
C CYS A 136 -8.35 -52.41 -10.47
N LEU A 137 -8.67 -51.11 -10.55
CA LEU A 137 -9.77 -50.49 -9.81
C LEU A 137 -11.14 -50.92 -10.33
N LEU A 138 -11.29 -51.12 -11.64
CA LEU A 138 -12.54 -51.63 -12.23
C LEU A 138 -12.82 -53.08 -11.85
N SER A 139 -11.78 -53.90 -11.79
CA SER A 139 -11.88 -55.32 -11.48
C SER A 139 -11.78 -55.61 -9.98
N ASN A 140 -11.41 -54.59 -9.18
CA ASN A 140 -11.06 -54.69 -7.77
C ASN A 140 -10.04 -55.82 -7.49
N GLN A 141 -9.07 -55.98 -8.38
CA GLN A 141 -8.06 -57.05 -8.33
C GLN A 141 -6.76 -56.56 -8.97
N TYR A 142 -5.61 -57.00 -8.43
CA TYR A 142 -4.32 -56.77 -9.05
C TYR A 142 -4.09 -57.68 -10.28
N TYR A 143 -3.51 -57.10 -11.32
CA TYR A 143 -2.97 -57.82 -12.47
C TYR A 143 -1.49 -57.53 -12.65
N ASP A 144 -0.72 -58.49 -13.16
CA ASP A 144 0.68 -58.27 -13.52
C ASP A 144 0.79 -57.28 -14.71
N PRO A 145 1.42 -56.11 -14.55
CA PRO A 145 1.56 -55.11 -15.61
C PRO A 145 2.24 -55.66 -16.88
N SER A 146 3.16 -56.63 -16.73
CA SER A 146 3.92 -57.19 -17.84
C SER A 146 3.11 -58.14 -18.74
N ARG A 147 1.98 -58.65 -18.23
CA ARG A 147 1.12 -59.64 -18.92
C ARG A 147 -0.21 -59.06 -19.37
N LEU A 148 -0.53 -57.84 -18.95
CA LEU A 148 -1.79 -57.19 -19.22
C LEU A 148 -1.76 -56.56 -20.60
N ASN A 149 -2.42 -57.18 -21.58
CA ASN A 149 -2.69 -56.53 -22.86
C ASN A 149 -3.96 -55.68 -22.70
N ILE A 150 -3.79 -54.36 -22.60
CA ILE A 150 -4.90 -53.43 -22.38
C ILE A 150 -5.33 -52.89 -23.74
N PRO A 151 -6.53 -53.25 -24.24
CA PRO A 151 -7.02 -52.70 -25.51
C PRO A 151 -7.15 -51.18 -25.43
N ASP A 152 -6.86 -50.47 -26.52
CA ASP A 152 -7.04 -49.02 -26.60
C ASP A 152 -8.49 -48.59 -26.34
N GLU A 153 -9.46 -49.49 -26.58
CA GLU A 153 -10.87 -49.29 -26.28
C GLU A 153 -11.20 -49.17 -24.78
N THR A 154 -10.27 -49.50 -23.86
CA THR A 154 -10.52 -49.45 -22.40
C THR A 154 -10.96 -48.05 -21.94
N PHE A 155 -10.48 -47.01 -22.63
CA PHE A 155 -10.83 -45.61 -22.36
C PHE A 155 -12.08 -45.12 -23.11
N THR A 156 -12.64 -45.90 -24.03
CA THR A 156 -13.90 -45.54 -24.74
C THR A 156 -15.14 -45.67 -23.84
N ARG A 157 -15.01 -46.24 -22.63
CA ARG A 157 -16.11 -46.47 -21.67
C ARG A 157 -15.88 -45.78 -20.32
N LEU A 158 -15.11 -44.70 -20.26
CA LEU A 158 -14.87 -43.94 -19.03
C LEU A 158 -16.17 -43.45 -18.36
N GLU A 159 -17.25 -43.26 -19.13
CA GLU A 159 -18.60 -42.90 -18.65
C GLU A 159 -19.19 -43.91 -17.64
N ASN A 160 -18.74 -45.17 -17.67
CA ASN A 160 -19.25 -46.25 -16.82
C ASN A 160 -18.38 -46.50 -15.58
N VAL A 161 -17.22 -45.86 -15.49
CA VAL A 161 -16.30 -46.00 -14.34
C VAL A 161 -16.90 -45.31 -13.12
N GLN A 162 -16.77 -45.90 -11.93
CA GLN A 162 -17.23 -45.27 -10.70
C GLN A 162 -16.37 -44.04 -10.34
N THR A 163 -17.00 -42.98 -9.82
CA THR A 163 -16.30 -41.74 -9.44
C THR A 163 -15.18 -41.99 -8.42
N ASN A 164 -15.36 -42.93 -7.49
CA ASN A 164 -14.32 -43.26 -6.51
C ASN A 164 -13.07 -43.89 -7.17
N SER A 165 -13.25 -44.72 -8.19
CA SER A 165 -12.15 -45.31 -8.96
C SER A 165 -11.39 -44.24 -9.73
N LEU A 166 -12.08 -43.31 -10.41
CA LEU A 166 -11.41 -42.20 -11.09
C LEU A 166 -10.66 -41.31 -10.10
N ARG A 167 -11.24 -41.04 -8.92
CA ARG A 167 -10.58 -40.24 -7.88
C ARG A 167 -9.28 -40.91 -7.43
N ALA A 168 -9.31 -42.23 -7.26
CA ALA A 168 -8.14 -43.03 -6.92
C ALA A 168 -7.06 -42.95 -8.01
N VAL A 169 -7.43 -43.00 -9.29
CA VAL A 169 -6.48 -42.86 -10.40
C VAL A 169 -5.87 -41.45 -10.41
N LEU A 170 -6.69 -40.41 -10.30
CA LEU A 170 -6.23 -39.01 -10.28
C LEU A 170 -5.22 -38.76 -9.15
N TRP A 171 -5.48 -39.26 -7.93
CA TRP A 171 -4.53 -39.09 -6.82
C TRP A 171 -3.14 -39.66 -7.11
N VAL A 172 -3.06 -40.85 -7.73
CA VAL A 172 -1.76 -41.44 -8.08
C VAL A 172 -1.09 -40.62 -9.18
N ILE A 173 -1.83 -40.23 -10.22
CA ILE A 173 -1.29 -39.41 -11.31
C ILE A 173 -0.75 -38.08 -10.77
N THR A 174 -1.54 -37.36 -9.98
CA THR A 174 -1.12 -36.07 -9.41
C THR A 174 0.14 -36.23 -8.56
N SER A 175 0.20 -37.22 -7.66
CA SER A 175 1.39 -37.48 -6.85
C SER A 175 2.61 -37.89 -7.69
N VAL A 176 2.44 -38.68 -8.76
CA VAL A 176 3.54 -39.02 -9.68
C VAL A 176 4.09 -37.75 -10.32
N LEU A 177 3.23 -36.89 -10.85
CA LEU A 177 3.65 -35.67 -11.52
C LEU A 177 4.31 -34.68 -10.54
N GLU A 178 3.79 -34.53 -9.32
CA GLU A 178 4.42 -33.72 -8.27
C GLU A 178 5.82 -34.19 -7.90
N ASP A 179 6.09 -35.50 -7.92
CA ASP A 179 7.42 -36.03 -7.61
C ASP A 179 8.36 -35.98 -8.83
N VAL A 180 7.86 -36.33 -10.03
CA VAL A 180 8.62 -36.27 -11.27
C VAL A 180 9.05 -34.83 -11.60
N THR A 181 8.18 -33.84 -11.36
CA THR A 181 8.52 -32.43 -11.59
C THR A 181 9.63 -31.92 -10.67
N LYS A 182 9.93 -32.58 -9.54
CA LYS A 182 11.07 -32.20 -8.67
C LYS A 182 12.41 -32.73 -9.19
N ILE A 183 12.40 -33.66 -10.14
CA ILE A 183 13.58 -34.33 -10.68
C ILE A 183 14.10 -33.54 -11.89
N ASP A 184 15.43 -33.51 -12.08
CA ASP A 184 16.02 -32.99 -13.31
C ASP A 184 15.80 -33.97 -14.46
N LEU A 185 14.87 -33.61 -15.34
CA LEU A 185 14.48 -34.40 -16.51
C LEU A 185 15.54 -34.39 -17.61
N ASN A 186 16.53 -33.48 -17.56
CA ASN A 186 17.61 -33.39 -18.55
C ASN A 186 18.75 -34.38 -18.27
N ALA A 187 18.75 -35.03 -17.11
CA ALA A 187 19.76 -36.03 -16.76
C ALA A 187 19.55 -37.32 -17.58
N VAL A 188 20.64 -37.85 -18.14
CA VAL A 188 20.62 -39.02 -19.04
C VAL A 188 20.00 -40.25 -18.37
N ASP A 189 20.18 -40.41 -17.07
CA ASP A 189 19.66 -41.54 -16.29
C ASP A 189 18.12 -41.50 -16.14
N ASN A 190 17.48 -40.35 -16.42
CA ASN A 190 16.04 -40.14 -16.23
C ASN A 190 15.21 -40.14 -17.53
N PHE A 191 15.82 -40.32 -18.71
CA PHE A 191 15.09 -40.33 -19.98
C PHE A 191 13.98 -41.40 -20.03
N GLY A 192 14.25 -42.61 -19.50
CA GLY A 192 13.25 -43.67 -19.46
C GLY A 192 12.04 -43.33 -18.58
N LEU A 193 12.23 -42.57 -17.50
CA LEU A 193 11.14 -42.07 -16.66
C LEU A 193 10.30 -41.03 -17.41
N TYR A 194 10.99 -40.10 -18.08
CA TYR A 194 10.37 -39.07 -18.92
C TYR A 194 9.48 -39.68 -20.02
N ASP A 195 10.03 -40.60 -20.82
CA ASP A 195 9.30 -41.25 -21.93
C ASP A 195 8.08 -42.01 -21.42
N THR A 196 8.22 -42.66 -20.26
CA THR A 196 7.12 -43.38 -19.62
C THR A 196 6.00 -42.41 -19.25
N VAL A 197 6.30 -41.27 -18.62
CA VAL A 197 5.28 -40.27 -18.24
C VAL A 197 4.61 -39.66 -19.47
N VAL A 198 5.39 -39.20 -20.45
CA VAL A 198 4.87 -38.59 -21.69
C VAL A 198 3.90 -39.54 -22.41
N SER A 199 4.21 -40.83 -22.46
CA SER A 199 3.34 -41.83 -23.11
C SER A 199 1.93 -41.93 -22.49
N GLN A 200 1.76 -41.51 -21.23
CA GLN A 200 0.46 -41.55 -20.54
C GLN A 200 -0.40 -40.30 -20.79
N ALA A 201 0.15 -39.22 -21.36
CA ALA A 201 -0.54 -37.94 -21.50
C ALA A 201 -1.91 -38.03 -22.20
N PRO A 202 -2.11 -38.79 -23.31
CA PRO A 202 -3.41 -38.90 -23.96
C PRO A 202 -4.49 -39.52 -23.06
N ASP A 203 -4.15 -40.57 -22.32
CA ASP A 203 -5.09 -41.24 -21.42
C ASP A 203 -5.46 -40.33 -20.25
N VAL A 204 -4.50 -39.58 -19.71
CA VAL A 204 -4.77 -38.63 -18.63
C VAL A 204 -5.65 -37.48 -19.11
N ALA A 205 -5.36 -36.90 -20.28
CA ALA A 205 -6.18 -35.83 -20.85
C ALA A 205 -7.65 -36.28 -21.01
N ASN A 206 -7.87 -37.51 -21.49
CA ASN A 206 -9.21 -38.10 -21.59
C ASN A 206 -9.88 -38.31 -20.23
N ILE A 207 -9.16 -38.81 -19.22
CA ILE A 207 -9.70 -38.96 -17.86
C ILE A 207 -10.09 -37.60 -17.28
N VAL A 208 -9.24 -36.59 -17.41
CA VAL A 208 -9.49 -35.24 -16.90
C VAL A 208 -10.70 -34.63 -17.61
N ALA A 209 -10.77 -34.70 -18.94
CA ALA A 209 -11.91 -34.22 -19.73
C ALA A 209 -13.23 -34.81 -19.23
N GLU A 210 -13.27 -36.14 -19.07
CA GLU A 210 -14.46 -36.85 -18.59
C GLU A 210 -14.84 -36.46 -17.14
N CYS A 211 -13.85 -36.21 -16.28
CA CYS A 211 -14.08 -35.79 -14.90
C CYS A 211 -14.62 -34.37 -14.78
N LEU A 212 -14.32 -33.50 -15.75
CA LEU A 212 -14.82 -32.12 -15.83
C LEU A 212 -16.23 -32.01 -16.45
N THR A 213 -16.84 -33.13 -16.85
CA THR A 213 -18.24 -33.14 -17.31
C THR A 213 -19.22 -32.84 -16.17
N HIS A 214 -20.35 -32.19 -16.48
CA HIS A 214 -21.38 -31.82 -15.49
C HIS A 214 -21.84 -32.97 -14.59
N ARG A 215 -21.79 -34.22 -15.07
CA ARG A 215 -22.22 -35.42 -14.31
C ARG A 215 -21.35 -35.70 -13.09
N ARG A 216 -20.06 -35.37 -13.15
CA ARG A 216 -19.05 -35.76 -12.15
C ARG A 216 -18.41 -34.57 -11.45
N LEU A 217 -18.57 -33.37 -12.02
CA LEU A 217 -17.94 -32.13 -11.58
C LEU A 217 -17.98 -31.91 -10.07
N SER A 218 -19.16 -32.00 -9.44
CA SER A 218 -19.30 -31.74 -7.99
C SER A 218 -18.60 -32.74 -7.07
N ALA A 219 -18.27 -33.95 -7.56
CA ALA A 219 -17.70 -35.01 -6.74
C ALA A 219 -16.19 -35.24 -6.97
N ILE A 220 -15.66 -34.82 -8.11
CA ILE A 220 -14.28 -35.08 -8.51
C ILE A 220 -13.58 -33.90 -9.21
N GLY A 221 -14.30 -32.83 -9.56
CA GLY A 221 -13.78 -31.69 -10.32
C GLY A 221 -12.48 -31.13 -9.77
N ASP A 222 -12.41 -30.86 -8.46
CA ASP A 222 -11.20 -30.34 -7.81
C ASP A 222 -9.99 -31.28 -7.97
N ASN A 223 -10.21 -32.60 -7.94
CA ASN A 223 -9.13 -33.57 -8.14
C ASN A 223 -8.67 -33.58 -9.60
N ALA A 224 -9.60 -33.37 -10.54
CA ALA A 224 -9.27 -33.27 -11.96
C ALA A 224 -8.52 -31.98 -12.28
N LEU A 225 -8.93 -30.85 -11.68
CA LEU A 225 -8.23 -29.56 -11.81
C LEU A 225 -6.83 -29.60 -11.19
N LYS A 226 -6.66 -30.17 -10.00
CA LYS A 226 -5.32 -30.39 -9.40
C LYS A 226 -4.43 -31.31 -10.24
N CYS A 227 -5.02 -32.36 -10.81
CA CYS A 227 -4.29 -33.22 -11.74
C CYS A 227 -3.88 -32.45 -12.99
N LEU A 228 -4.78 -31.64 -13.57
CA LEU A 228 -4.46 -30.78 -14.72
C LEU A 228 -3.34 -29.80 -14.38
N GLN A 229 -3.41 -29.12 -13.24
CA GLN A 229 -2.39 -28.20 -12.75
C GLN A 229 -1.00 -28.87 -12.69
N ALA A 230 -0.89 -30.05 -12.08
CA ALA A 230 0.37 -30.80 -12.03
C ALA A 230 0.91 -31.15 -13.44
N TRP A 231 0.02 -31.48 -14.38
CA TRP A 231 0.39 -31.71 -15.78
C TRP A 231 0.79 -30.45 -16.53
N LEU A 232 0.19 -29.29 -16.24
CA LEU A 232 0.59 -28.01 -16.83
C LEU A 232 1.97 -27.57 -16.35
N ILE A 233 2.28 -27.75 -15.06
CA ILE A 233 3.62 -27.50 -14.50
C ILE A 233 4.66 -28.41 -15.19
N PHE A 234 4.34 -29.69 -15.38
CA PHE A 234 5.20 -30.60 -16.12
C PHE A 234 5.36 -30.18 -17.58
N ALA A 235 4.25 -29.89 -18.27
CA ALA A 235 4.25 -29.44 -19.66
C ALA A 235 5.09 -28.18 -19.87
N GLN A 236 5.07 -27.24 -18.92
CA GLN A 236 5.92 -26.06 -18.95
C GLN A 236 7.41 -26.41 -18.97
N LYS A 237 7.85 -27.36 -18.14
CA LYS A 237 9.25 -27.78 -18.07
C LYS A 237 9.73 -28.47 -19.35
N ILE A 238 8.81 -29.08 -20.10
CA ILE A 238 9.14 -29.92 -21.26
C ILE A 238 8.71 -29.29 -22.59
N ALA A 239 8.23 -28.04 -22.56
CA ALA A 239 7.65 -27.36 -23.71
C ALA A 239 8.58 -27.27 -24.93
N SER A 240 9.91 -27.28 -24.71
CA SER A 240 10.92 -27.31 -25.76
C SER A 240 11.12 -28.68 -26.41
N HIS A 241 10.72 -29.76 -25.75
CA HIS A 241 11.01 -31.13 -26.14
C HIS A 241 9.79 -31.86 -26.72
N ASP A 242 8.57 -31.56 -26.26
CA ASP A 242 7.35 -32.23 -26.73
C ASP A 242 6.15 -31.27 -26.84
N SER A 243 5.83 -30.89 -28.08
CA SER A 243 4.68 -30.02 -28.36
C SER A 243 3.32 -30.73 -28.26
N GLN A 244 3.28 -32.06 -28.32
CA GLN A 244 2.05 -32.83 -28.34
C GLN A 244 1.41 -32.87 -26.95
N VAL A 245 2.21 -33.05 -25.88
CA VAL A 245 1.73 -33.01 -24.50
C VAL A 245 1.12 -31.64 -24.18
N VAL A 246 1.79 -30.56 -24.58
CA VAL A 246 1.29 -29.19 -24.40
C VAL A 246 -0.06 -28.99 -25.10
N ALA A 247 -0.22 -29.51 -26.33
CA ALA A 247 -1.46 -29.39 -27.08
C ALA A 247 -2.64 -30.10 -26.40
N LEU A 248 -2.45 -31.32 -25.89
CA LEU A 248 -3.50 -32.10 -25.23
C LEU A 248 -4.12 -31.38 -24.03
N PHE A 249 -3.28 -30.86 -23.12
CA PHE A 249 -3.77 -30.18 -21.94
C PHE A 249 -4.25 -28.76 -22.22
N ARG A 250 -3.71 -28.11 -23.26
CA ARG A 250 -4.21 -26.82 -23.75
C ARG A 250 -5.66 -26.91 -24.24
N GLU A 251 -6.07 -28.01 -24.86
CA GLU A 251 -7.46 -28.23 -25.33
C GLU A 251 -8.49 -28.27 -24.18
N LEU A 252 -8.05 -28.50 -22.93
CA LEU A 252 -8.92 -28.52 -21.76
C LEU A 252 -9.21 -27.12 -21.20
N LEU A 253 -8.38 -26.12 -21.51
CA LEU A 253 -8.49 -24.77 -20.93
C LEU A 253 -9.83 -24.06 -21.22
N PRO A 254 -10.46 -24.17 -22.41
CA PRO A 254 -11.80 -23.61 -22.62
C PRO A 254 -12.84 -24.16 -21.63
N THR A 255 -12.72 -25.44 -21.26
CA THR A 255 -13.60 -26.05 -20.25
C THR A 255 -13.33 -25.45 -18.88
N VAL A 256 -12.06 -25.30 -18.49
CA VAL A 256 -11.69 -24.68 -17.20
C VAL A 256 -12.20 -23.25 -17.09
N ILE A 257 -12.07 -22.45 -18.15
CA ILE A 257 -12.58 -21.06 -18.19
C ILE A 257 -14.11 -21.05 -18.03
N ALA A 258 -14.82 -22.00 -18.66
CA ALA A 258 -16.26 -22.13 -18.52
C ALA A 258 -16.72 -22.58 -17.12
N LEU A 259 -15.81 -23.08 -16.27
CA LEU A 259 -16.10 -23.44 -14.88
C LEU A 259 -16.02 -22.26 -13.89
N LEU A 260 -15.44 -21.12 -14.28
CA LEU A 260 -15.37 -19.94 -13.41
C LEU A 260 -16.75 -19.52 -12.85
N PRO A 261 -17.84 -19.48 -13.64
CA PRO A 261 -19.15 -19.12 -13.12
C PRO A 261 -19.84 -20.21 -12.30
N VAL A 262 -19.21 -21.38 -12.09
CA VAL A 262 -19.78 -22.50 -11.35
C VAL A 262 -19.27 -22.45 -9.91
N ASP A 263 -20.12 -22.04 -8.97
CA ASP A 263 -19.75 -21.80 -7.56
C ASP A 263 -18.96 -22.95 -6.93
N SER A 264 -19.32 -24.21 -7.21
CA SER A 264 -18.64 -25.39 -6.64
C SER A 264 -17.21 -25.61 -7.16
N GLN A 265 -16.80 -24.91 -8.21
CA GLN A 265 -15.51 -25.10 -8.89
C GLN A 265 -14.73 -23.79 -9.09
N PHE A 266 -15.30 -22.65 -8.68
CA PHE A 266 -14.66 -21.35 -8.82
C PHE A 266 -13.26 -21.34 -8.21
N GLU A 267 -13.10 -21.76 -6.95
CA GLU A 267 -11.82 -21.68 -6.24
C GLU A 267 -10.69 -22.43 -6.98
N SER A 268 -10.92 -23.70 -7.32
CA SER A 268 -9.91 -24.53 -8.00
C SER A 268 -9.65 -24.09 -9.45
N SER A 269 -10.66 -23.57 -10.15
CA SER A 269 -10.49 -23.10 -11.54
C SER A 269 -9.79 -21.73 -11.59
N ALA A 270 -10.11 -20.83 -10.66
CA ALA A 270 -9.45 -19.54 -10.52
C ALA A 270 -7.98 -19.70 -10.13
N GLU A 271 -7.66 -20.57 -9.15
CA GLU A 271 -6.28 -20.86 -8.75
C GLU A 271 -5.43 -21.34 -9.94
N LEU A 272 -5.92 -22.33 -10.69
CA LEU A 272 -5.24 -22.87 -11.85
C LEU A 272 -5.02 -21.79 -12.93
N LEU A 273 -6.05 -21.00 -13.24
CA LEU A 273 -5.95 -19.97 -14.28
C LEU A 273 -5.02 -18.81 -13.86
N THR A 274 -5.04 -18.40 -12.60
CA THR A 274 -4.09 -17.43 -12.05
C THR A 274 -2.66 -17.95 -12.17
N GLU A 275 -2.39 -19.21 -11.79
CA GLU A 275 -1.05 -19.79 -11.93
C GLU A 275 -0.60 -19.88 -13.39
N VAL A 276 -1.51 -20.24 -14.32
CA VAL A 276 -1.19 -20.27 -15.75
C VAL A 276 -0.87 -18.86 -16.28
N LEU A 277 -1.62 -17.84 -15.88
CA LEU A 277 -1.39 -16.45 -16.29
C LEU A 277 -0.03 -15.93 -15.81
N CYS A 278 0.31 -16.16 -14.53
CA CYS A 278 1.57 -15.67 -13.96
C CYS A 278 2.78 -16.54 -14.35
N GLY A 279 2.59 -17.86 -14.39
CA GLY A 279 3.67 -18.84 -14.49
C GLY A 279 3.94 -19.30 -15.92
N TYR A 280 2.91 -19.51 -16.75
CA TYR A 280 3.05 -20.08 -18.09
C TYR A 280 2.12 -19.43 -19.14
N PRO A 281 2.20 -18.10 -19.36
CA PRO A 281 1.27 -17.37 -20.21
C PRO A 281 1.27 -17.81 -21.68
N SER A 282 2.42 -18.29 -22.19
CA SER A 282 2.54 -18.78 -23.58
C SER A 282 1.74 -20.05 -23.87
N LEU A 283 1.19 -20.70 -22.85
CA LEU A 283 0.18 -21.76 -23.00
C LEU A 283 -1.15 -21.21 -23.54
N LEU A 284 -1.50 -19.98 -23.19
CA LEU A 284 -2.77 -19.35 -23.54
C LEU A 284 -2.74 -18.83 -24.97
N THR A 285 -3.78 -19.18 -25.72
CA THR A 285 -3.99 -18.66 -27.08
C THR A 285 -4.83 -17.39 -27.04
N SER A 286 -4.87 -16.65 -28.14
CA SER A 286 -5.80 -15.52 -28.29
C SER A 286 -7.26 -15.91 -28.08
N GLN A 287 -7.64 -17.16 -28.40
CA GLN A 287 -8.98 -17.67 -28.12
C GLN A 287 -9.25 -17.77 -26.62
N HIS A 288 -8.31 -18.34 -25.84
CA HIS A 288 -8.46 -18.47 -24.39
C HIS A 288 -8.54 -17.11 -23.70
N LEU A 289 -7.69 -16.18 -24.12
CA LEU A 289 -7.66 -14.82 -23.57
C LEU A 289 -8.95 -14.05 -23.92
N ASN A 290 -9.53 -14.29 -25.10
CA ASN A 290 -10.84 -13.74 -25.45
C ASN A 290 -11.97 -14.33 -24.59
N LEU A 291 -11.96 -15.64 -24.32
CA LEU A 291 -12.94 -16.27 -23.42
C LEU A 291 -12.86 -15.70 -22.00
N LEU A 292 -11.65 -15.49 -21.48
CA LEU A 292 -11.44 -14.84 -20.18
C LEU A 292 -11.96 -13.40 -20.18
N ALA A 293 -11.66 -12.62 -21.23
CA ALA A 293 -12.18 -11.26 -21.37
C ALA A 293 -13.72 -11.24 -21.36
N ASP A 294 -14.38 -12.18 -22.06
CA ASP A 294 -15.84 -12.31 -22.07
C ASP A 294 -16.40 -12.65 -20.68
N VAL A 295 -15.70 -13.50 -19.91
CA VAL A 295 -16.07 -13.80 -18.52
C VAL A 295 -15.94 -12.54 -17.64
N PHE A 296 -14.85 -11.77 -17.76
CA PHE A 296 -14.65 -10.59 -16.92
C PHE A 296 -15.63 -9.43 -17.18
N VAL A 297 -16.23 -9.36 -18.37
CA VAL A 297 -17.30 -8.39 -18.68
C VAL A 297 -18.71 -8.95 -18.49
N SER A 298 -18.83 -10.19 -18.01
CA SER A 298 -20.14 -10.83 -17.80
C SER A 298 -20.87 -10.31 -16.55
N PRO A 299 -22.20 -10.47 -16.46
CA PRO A 299 -22.97 -10.12 -15.26
C PRO A 299 -22.53 -10.88 -14.00
N TRP A 300 -21.99 -12.09 -14.17
CA TRP A 300 -21.42 -12.85 -13.05
C TRP A 300 -20.22 -12.11 -12.46
N SER A 301 -19.29 -11.65 -13.32
CA SER A 301 -18.13 -10.87 -12.89
C SER A 301 -18.51 -9.55 -12.22
N ASP A 302 -19.60 -8.89 -12.65
CA ASP A 302 -20.10 -7.66 -12.01
C ASP A 302 -20.56 -7.89 -10.57
N GLN A 303 -21.22 -9.02 -10.30
CA GLN A 303 -21.66 -9.37 -8.95
C GLN A 303 -20.46 -9.65 -8.03
N TRP A 304 -19.48 -10.41 -8.52
CA TRP A 304 -18.25 -10.72 -7.77
C TRP A 304 -17.41 -9.47 -7.51
N TYR A 305 -17.24 -8.63 -8.51
CA TYR A 305 -16.58 -7.33 -8.38
C TYR A 305 -17.27 -6.44 -7.33
N THR A 306 -18.61 -6.35 -7.37
CA THR A 306 -19.36 -5.54 -6.40
C THR A 306 -19.18 -6.04 -4.97
N ARG A 307 -19.22 -7.37 -4.76
CA ARG A 307 -18.99 -7.98 -3.44
C ARG A 307 -17.58 -7.69 -2.93
N LEU A 308 -16.58 -7.82 -3.80
CA LEU A 308 -15.18 -7.53 -3.49
C LEU A 308 -15.02 -6.07 -3.05
N VAL A 309 -15.47 -5.11 -3.86
CA VAL A 309 -15.32 -3.67 -3.55
C VAL A 309 -16.13 -3.27 -2.31
N GLN A 310 -17.25 -3.94 -2.02
CA GLN A 310 -18.01 -3.70 -0.80
C GLN A 310 -17.38 -4.26 0.48
N GLY A 311 -16.25 -4.99 0.38
CA GLY A 311 -15.50 -5.49 1.52
C GLY A 311 -16.13 -6.74 2.15
N ASP A 312 -16.66 -7.67 1.34
CA ASP A 312 -17.21 -8.96 1.80
C ASP A 312 -16.17 -9.79 2.60
N GLY A 313 -14.87 -9.54 2.40
CA GLY A 313 -13.79 -10.15 3.17
C GLY A 313 -13.62 -11.67 2.94
N SER A 314 -14.40 -12.24 2.02
CA SER A 314 -14.35 -13.67 1.69
C SER A 314 -13.10 -14.01 0.89
N PHE A 315 -12.53 -15.19 1.14
CA PHE A 315 -11.36 -15.68 0.42
C PHE A 315 -11.61 -15.74 -1.09
N ASP A 316 -12.77 -16.26 -1.49
CA ASP A 316 -13.18 -16.40 -2.88
C ASP A 316 -13.19 -15.04 -3.60
N THR A 317 -13.73 -13.99 -2.97
CA THR A 317 -13.74 -12.65 -3.58
C THR A 317 -12.33 -12.10 -3.78
N ALA A 318 -11.41 -12.34 -2.84
CA ALA A 318 -10.01 -11.93 -3.02
C ALA A 318 -9.37 -12.70 -4.19
N GLN A 319 -9.65 -13.99 -4.32
CA GLN A 319 -9.16 -14.83 -5.41
C GLN A 319 -9.66 -14.35 -6.78
N PHE A 320 -10.93 -13.91 -6.88
CA PHE A 320 -11.44 -13.26 -8.09
C PHE A 320 -10.63 -11.99 -8.42
N GLY A 321 -10.31 -11.17 -7.42
CA GLY A 321 -9.46 -9.99 -7.56
C GLY A 321 -8.07 -10.33 -8.11
N HIS A 322 -7.43 -11.35 -7.56
CA HIS A 322 -6.13 -11.82 -8.06
C HIS A 322 -6.22 -12.32 -9.50
N LEU A 323 -7.27 -13.08 -9.85
CA LEU A 323 -7.45 -13.59 -11.20
C LEU A 323 -7.60 -12.47 -12.25
N ILE A 324 -8.38 -11.42 -11.96
CA ILE A 324 -8.52 -10.28 -12.88
C ILE A 324 -7.25 -9.44 -12.97
N LEU A 325 -6.50 -9.29 -11.87
CA LEU A 325 -5.19 -8.62 -11.86
C LEU A 325 -4.17 -9.37 -12.72
N SER A 326 -4.03 -10.69 -12.52
CA SER A 326 -3.11 -11.53 -13.33
C SER A 326 -3.46 -11.50 -14.81
N PHE A 327 -4.75 -11.46 -15.15
CA PHE A 327 -5.18 -11.25 -16.54
C PHE A 327 -4.79 -9.85 -17.05
N GLY A 328 -4.97 -8.83 -16.20
CA GLY A 328 -4.59 -7.45 -16.49
C GLY A 328 -3.11 -7.31 -16.79
N GLU A 329 -2.25 -7.92 -15.98
CA GLU A 329 -0.78 -7.94 -16.15
C GLU A 329 -0.38 -8.60 -17.47
N GLU A 330 -0.88 -9.81 -17.73
CA GLU A 330 -0.56 -10.54 -18.97
C GLU A 330 -1.08 -9.80 -20.23
N ARG A 331 -2.21 -9.10 -20.11
CA ARG A 331 -2.84 -8.38 -21.23
C ARG A 331 -2.61 -6.88 -21.21
N LEU A 332 -1.62 -6.40 -20.46
CA LEU A 332 -1.41 -4.98 -20.20
C LEU A 332 -1.29 -4.15 -21.48
N GLN A 333 -0.47 -4.59 -22.43
CA GLN A 333 -0.31 -3.93 -23.74
C GLN A 333 -1.60 -3.91 -24.57
N TRP A 334 -2.40 -4.98 -24.50
CA TRP A 334 -3.68 -5.05 -25.20
C TRP A 334 -4.72 -4.14 -24.55
N LEU A 335 -4.80 -4.13 -23.21
CA LEU A 335 -5.69 -3.25 -22.46
C LEU A 335 -5.38 -1.77 -22.73
N MET A 336 -4.09 -1.41 -22.80
CA MET A 336 -3.65 -0.04 -23.05
C MET A 336 -3.96 0.45 -24.47
N LYS A 337 -3.76 -0.39 -25.49
CA LYS A 337 -3.69 0.04 -26.90
C LYS A 337 -4.92 -0.35 -27.73
N SER A 338 -5.75 -1.27 -27.27
CA SER A 338 -6.88 -1.78 -28.04
C SER A 338 -8.12 -0.89 -27.91
N GLU A 339 -8.87 -0.74 -29.01
CA GLU A 339 -10.18 -0.08 -29.04
C GLU A 339 -11.35 -1.02 -28.65
N ASP A 340 -11.05 -2.24 -28.17
CA ASP A 340 -12.07 -3.19 -27.75
C ASP A 340 -12.86 -2.61 -26.55
N PRO A 341 -14.21 -2.53 -26.62
CA PRO A 341 -15.02 -1.98 -25.52
C PRO A 341 -14.85 -2.75 -24.21
N ARG A 342 -14.46 -4.03 -24.26
CA ARG A 342 -14.20 -4.85 -23.07
C ARG A 342 -13.00 -4.32 -22.28
N CYS A 343 -12.00 -3.73 -22.94
CA CYS A 343 -10.82 -3.16 -22.27
C CYS A 343 -11.21 -2.06 -21.28
N GLN A 344 -12.13 -1.16 -21.67
CA GLN A 344 -12.58 -0.06 -20.80
C GLN A 344 -13.29 -0.59 -19.56
N ILE A 345 -14.11 -1.63 -19.69
CA ILE A 345 -14.80 -2.26 -18.56
C ILE A 345 -13.81 -2.92 -17.62
N ILE A 346 -12.84 -3.68 -18.16
CA ILE A 346 -11.83 -4.36 -17.35
C ILE A 346 -10.91 -3.35 -16.64
N LEU A 347 -10.44 -2.31 -17.34
CA LEU A 347 -9.63 -1.25 -16.74
C LEU A 347 -10.38 -0.46 -15.66
N SER A 348 -11.67 -0.20 -15.87
CA SER A 348 -12.52 0.42 -14.84
C SER A 348 -12.64 -0.47 -13.60
N LYS A 349 -12.80 -1.78 -13.76
CA LYS A 349 -12.79 -2.73 -12.65
C LYS A 349 -11.44 -2.72 -11.92
N LEU A 350 -10.33 -2.82 -12.66
CA LEU A 350 -8.97 -2.80 -12.10
C LEU A 350 -8.68 -1.49 -11.34
N CYS A 351 -9.13 -0.35 -11.85
CA CYS A 351 -9.01 0.95 -11.18
C CYS A 351 -9.85 0.99 -9.89
N GLY A 352 -11.09 0.49 -9.97
CA GLY A 352 -12.00 0.47 -8.84
C GLY A 352 -11.62 -0.53 -7.73
N LEU A 353 -10.74 -1.51 -7.98
CA LEU A 353 -10.17 -2.36 -6.91
C LEU A 353 -9.48 -1.52 -5.83
N LEU A 354 -8.90 -0.37 -6.18
CA LEU A 354 -8.28 0.58 -5.24
C LEU A 354 -9.28 1.27 -4.30
N THR A 355 -10.58 1.12 -4.55
CA THR A 355 -11.66 1.70 -3.76
C THR A 355 -12.37 0.69 -2.86
N ALA A 356 -11.89 -0.56 -2.83
CA ALA A 356 -12.48 -1.61 -2.01
C ALA A 356 -12.57 -1.19 -0.53
N LYS A 357 -13.63 -1.59 0.19
CA LYS A 357 -13.80 -1.21 1.61
C LYS A 357 -12.87 -1.99 2.53
N GLY A 358 -12.50 -1.36 3.64
CA GLY A 358 -11.66 -1.95 4.69
C GLY A 358 -10.28 -1.31 4.76
N LEU A 359 -9.55 -1.56 5.85
CA LEU A 359 -8.18 -1.05 6.02
C LEU A 359 -7.21 -1.71 5.01
N PRO A 360 -6.41 -0.94 4.23
CA PRO A 360 -5.41 -1.49 3.32
C PRO A 360 -4.46 -2.48 3.99
N ALA A 361 -4.15 -3.58 3.29
CA ALA A 361 -3.26 -4.65 3.72
C ALA A 361 -3.69 -5.41 4.99
N VAL A 362 -4.90 -5.13 5.51
CA VAL A 362 -5.47 -5.81 6.69
C VAL A 362 -6.80 -6.45 6.33
N GLU A 363 -7.83 -5.63 6.14
CA GLU A 363 -9.16 -6.08 5.72
C GLU A 363 -9.25 -6.09 4.20
N ASP A 364 -8.72 -5.04 3.57
CA ASP A 364 -8.60 -4.92 2.13
C ASP A 364 -7.26 -5.52 1.67
N LYS A 365 -7.32 -6.80 1.34
CA LYS A 365 -6.15 -7.58 0.86
C LYS A 365 -5.84 -7.38 -0.62
N ILE A 366 -6.75 -6.75 -1.38
CA ILE A 366 -6.56 -6.57 -2.83
C ILE A 366 -5.83 -5.27 -3.15
N PHE A 367 -5.85 -4.30 -2.22
CA PHE A 367 -5.27 -2.97 -2.43
C PHE A 367 -3.81 -3.01 -2.88
N VAL A 368 -2.95 -3.74 -2.16
CA VAL A 368 -1.51 -3.80 -2.47
C VAL A 368 -1.25 -4.44 -3.85
N PRO A 369 -1.81 -5.62 -4.18
CA PRO A 369 -1.74 -6.17 -5.54
C PRO A 369 -2.24 -5.22 -6.63
N ALA A 370 -3.30 -4.45 -6.36
CA ALA A 370 -3.81 -3.47 -7.31
C ALA A 370 -2.82 -2.30 -7.52
N ILE A 371 -2.15 -1.85 -6.46
CA ILE A 371 -1.08 -0.83 -6.57
C ILE A 371 0.09 -1.35 -7.41
N GLU A 372 0.54 -2.59 -7.18
CA GLU A 372 1.63 -3.21 -7.95
C GLU A 372 1.30 -3.26 -9.47
N PHE A 373 0.06 -3.63 -9.80
CA PHE A 373 -0.43 -3.58 -11.17
C PHE A 373 -0.34 -2.18 -11.77
N TRP A 374 -0.81 -1.15 -11.06
CA TRP A 374 -0.78 0.23 -11.55
C TRP A 374 0.64 0.79 -11.62
N SER A 375 1.56 0.35 -10.76
CA SER A 375 2.99 0.69 -10.86
C SER A 375 3.58 0.14 -12.15
N THR A 376 3.33 -1.13 -12.45
CA THR A 376 3.78 -1.78 -13.70
C THR A 376 3.13 -1.13 -14.93
N PHE A 377 1.87 -0.73 -14.83
CA PHE A 377 1.15 0.00 -15.88
C PHE A 377 1.81 1.35 -16.18
N THR A 378 2.13 2.12 -15.14
CA THR A 378 2.85 3.40 -15.26
C THR A 378 4.25 3.22 -15.83
N GLU A 379 5.03 2.27 -15.33
CA GLU A 379 6.37 1.96 -15.85
C GLU A 379 6.34 1.62 -17.33
N THR A 380 5.34 0.82 -17.74
CA THR A 380 5.15 0.48 -19.16
C THR A 380 4.82 1.70 -20.01
N ILE A 381 4.07 2.68 -19.50
CA ILE A 381 3.85 3.95 -20.21
C ILE A 381 5.19 4.67 -20.37
N SER A 382 5.95 4.81 -19.28
CA SER A 382 7.24 5.51 -19.26
C SER A 382 8.29 4.88 -20.19
N ASP A 383 8.34 3.55 -20.28
CA ASP A 383 9.24 2.84 -21.20
C ASP A 383 8.90 3.06 -22.68
N ASN A 384 7.61 3.29 -22.98
CA ASN A 384 7.12 3.50 -24.33
C ASN A 384 7.02 4.99 -24.72
N PHE A 385 7.32 5.92 -23.80
CA PHE A 385 7.02 7.33 -23.97
C PHE A 385 8.14 8.27 -23.50
N SER A 386 8.40 9.34 -24.26
CA SER A 386 9.18 10.49 -23.81
C SER A 386 8.31 11.75 -23.88
N PRO A 387 8.44 12.72 -22.94
CA PRO A 387 7.54 13.89 -22.80
C PRO A 387 7.24 14.71 -24.07
N ASN A 388 8.02 14.55 -25.14
CA ASN A 388 7.91 15.29 -26.39
C ASN A 388 6.95 14.68 -27.43
N ASP A 389 6.45 13.45 -27.24
CA ASP A 389 5.71 12.69 -28.28
C ASP A 389 4.19 12.58 -28.05
N ILE A 390 3.57 13.44 -27.21
CA ILE A 390 2.17 13.26 -26.75
C ILE A 390 1.18 13.31 -27.93
N ALA A 391 1.53 14.05 -28.99
CA ALA A 391 0.74 14.16 -30.21
C ALA A 391 0.78 12.91 -31.11
N ALA A 392 1.67 11.95 -30.88
CA ALA A 392 1.91 10.81 -31.78
C ALA A 392 1.13 9.53 -31.44
N ALA A 393 0.54 9.41 -30.23
CA ALA A 393 -0.13 8.20 -29.75
C ALA A 393 -1.52 8.49 -29.15
N PRO A 394 -2.62 8.21 -29.88
CA PRO A 394 -4.00 8.48 -29.42
C PRO A 394 -4.42 7.76 -28.13
N TRP A 395 -3.80 6.61 -27.82
CA TRP A 395 -4.08 5.82 -26.62
C TRP A 395 -3.39 6.38 -25.35
N ALA A 396 -2.35 7.22 -25.49
CA ALA A 396 -1.54 7.69 -24.38
C ALA A 396 -2.31 8.65 -23.46
N GLU A 397 -3.12 9.56 -24.02
CA GLU A 397 -3.96 10.46 -23.24
C GLU A 397 -4.93 9.68 -22.33
N GLN A 398 -5.55 8.63 -22.88
CA GLN A 398 -6.46 7.77 -22.11
C GLN A 398 -5.72 6.97 -21.03
N ALA A 399 -4.52 6.46 -21.33
CA ALA A 399 -3.70 5.75 -20.35
C ALA A 399 -3.26 6.64 -19.19
N VAL A 400 -2.83 7.88 -19.45
CA VAL A 400 -2.50 8.86 -18.41
C VAL A 400 -3.71 9.19 -17.55
N ARG A 401 -4.90 9.38 -18.14
CA ARG A 401 -6.13 9.61 -17.37
C ARG A 401 -6.45 8.47 -16.42
N LEU A 402 -6.28 7.22 -16.86
CA LEU A 402 -6.50 6.04 -16.02
C LEU A 402 -5.50 5.98 -14.86
N VAL A 403 -4.24 6.30 -15.10
CA VAL A 403 -3.23 6.37 -14.03
C VAL A 403 -3.57 7.46 -13.02
N LEU A 404 -3.99 8.65 -13.48
CA LEU A 404 -4.41 9.73 -12.58
C LEU A 404 -5.66 9.33 -11.75
N GLU A 405 -6.59 8.59 -12.35
CA GLU A 405 -7.75 8.05 -11.63
C GLU A 405 -7.32 7.02 -10.57
N ALA A 406 -6.42 6.10 -10.92
CA ALA A 406 -5.88 5.11 -10.00
C ALA A 406 -5.13 5.78 -8.83
N ILE A 407 -4.30 6.78 -9.11
CA ILE A 407 -3.61 7.59 -8.10
C ILE A 407 -4.62 8.29 -7.19
N SER A 408 -5.67 8.90 -7.75
CA SER A 408 -6.71 9.57 -6.96
C SER A 408 -7.41 8.62 -6.00
N ASN A 409 -7.76 7.41 -6.46
CA ASN A 409 -8.38 6.37 -5.64
C ASN A 409 -7.42 5.88 -4.54
N ALA A 410 -6.18 5.57 -4.90
CA ALA A 410 -5.14 5.15 -3.95
C ALA A 410 -4.88 6.21 -2.88
N TRP A 411 -4.80 7.48 -3.29
CA TRP A 411 -4.55 8.62 -2.42
C TRP A 411 -5.63 8.82 -1.36
N GLN A 412 -6.90 8.73 -1.75
CA GLN A 412 -8.02 8.80 -0.81
C GLN A 412 -7.98 7.64 0.19
N LYS A 413 -7.55 6.46 -0.27
CA LYS A 413 -7.54 5.23 0.52
C LYS A 413 -6.48 5.22 1.62
N ILE A 414 -5.34 5.87 1.39
CA ILE A 414 -4.22 5.92 2.34
C ILE A 414 -4.28 7.11 3.32
N ALA A 415 -5.36 7.88 3.31
CA ALA A 415 -5.57 8.94 4.28
C ALA A 415 -5.68 8.34 5.69
N TYR A 416 -5.01 8.96 6.67
CA TYR A 416 -5.12 8.50 8.05
C TYR A 416 -6.57 8.66 8.55
N PRO A 417 -7.12 7.64 9.21
CA PRO A 417 -8.43 7.74 9.86
C PRO A 417 -8.36 8.60 11.12
N SER A 418 -9.47 8.69 11.85
CA SER A 418 -9.52 9.44 13.10
C SER A 418 -8.51 8.92 14.13
N THR A 419 -8.04 9.79 15.03
CA THR A 419 -7.11 9.39 16.11
C THR A 419 -7.68 8.31 17.04
N GLU A 420 -9.01 8.22 17.15
CA GLU A 420 -9.71 7.18 17.90
C GLU A 420 -9.56 5.80 17.22
N GLU A 421 -9.74 5.72 15.91
CA GLU A 421 -9.58 4.48 15.13
C GLU A 421 -8.13 3.99 15.13
N ILE A 422 -7.16 4.89 14.92
CA ILE A 422 -5.73 4.56 14.95
C ILE A 422 -5.30 4.00 16.32
N SER A 423 -5.91 4.50 17.41
CA SER A 423 -5.62 4.01 18.75
C SER A 423 -6.05 2.56 18.98
N GLY A 424 -7.07 2.09 18.23
CA GLY A 424 -7.58 0.73 18.27
C GLY A 424 -6.76 -0.28 17.47
N TRP A 425 -5.87 0.17 16.58
CA TRP A 425 -5.03 -0.71 15.76
C TRP A 425 -3.93 -1.36 16.58
N ASP A 426 -3.67 -2.64 16.30
CA ASP A 426 -2.51 -3.32 16.85
C ASP A 426 -1.20 -2.91 16.13
N GLN A 427 -0.08 -3.48 16.56
CA GLN A 427 1.21 -3.17 15.96
C GLN A 427 1.33 -3.69 14.51
N SER A 428 0.69 -4.81 14.19
CA SER A 428 0.70 -5.41 12.86
C SER A 428 -0.11 -4.57 11.87
N ASP A 429 -1.30 -4.12 12.28
CA ASP A 429 -2.19 -3.30 11.45
C ASP A 429 -1.53 -1.97 11.07
N ARG A 430 -0.85 -1.33 12.04
CA ARG A 430 -0.07 -0.10 11.80
C ARG A 430 1.08 -0.32 10.84
N ALA A 431 1.78 -1.45 10.96
CA ALA A 431 2.88 -1.79 10.07
C ALA A 431 2.39 -2.05 8.65
N ASN A 432 1.35 -2.88 8.49
CA ASN A 432 0.75 -3.20 7.20
C ASN A 432 0.20 -1.95 6.50
N PHE A 433 -0.51 -1.08 7.23
CA PHE A 433 -0.98 0.18 6.66
C PHE A 433 0.18 1.12 6.29
N SER A 434 1.23 1.18 7.11
CA SER A 434 2.43 1.95 6.79
C SER A 434 3.16 1.44 5.56
N ASP A 435 3.19 0.13 5.33
CA ASP A 435 3.82 -0.46 4.15
C ASP A 435 2.96 -0.23 2.90
N ALA A 436 1.63 -0.41 2.98
CA ALA A 436 0.72 -0.04 1.89
C ALA A 436 0.83 1.45 1.50
N ARG A 437 1.08 2.35 2.47
CA ARG A 437 1.38 3.76 2.19
C ARG A 437 2.67 3.92 1.38
N LYS A 438 3.71 3.13 1.64
CA LYS A 438 4.97 3.16 0.87
C LYS A 438 4.75 2.71 -0.57
N ASP A 439 3.97 1.67 -0.80
CA ASP A 439 3.67 1.20 -2.15
C ASP A 439 2.99 2.29 -2.99
N VAL A 440 2.06 3.05 -2.39
CA VAL A 440 1.44 4.22 -3.05
C VAL A 440 2.46 5.35 -3.30
N ILE A 441 3.42 5.55 -2.39
CA ILE A 441 4.50 6.53 -2.60
C ILE A 441 5.35 6.12 -3.81
N ASP A 442 5.69 4.84 -3.92
CA ASP A 442 6.52 4.33 -5.01
C ASP A 442 5.78 4.47 -6.36
N LEU A 443 4.47 4.19 -6.40
CA LEU A 443 3.61 4.48 -7.56
C LEU A 443 3.59 5.98 -7.92
N LEU A 444 3.45 6.86 -6.92
CA LEU A 444 3.47 8.30 -7.14
C LEU A 444 4.82 8.73 -7.71
N GLN A 445 5.93 8.29 -7.11
CA GLN A 445 7.29 8.59 -7.58
C GLN A 445 7.54 8.08 -9.01
N SER A 446 7.01 6.90 -9.37
CA SER A 446 7.12 6.36 -10.72
C SER A 446 6.32 7.15 -11.75
N THR A 447 5.21 7.77 -11.34
CA THR A 447 4.32 8.52 -12.24
C THR A 447 4.74 9.99 -12.38
N TYR A 448 4.90 10.70 -11.26
CA TYR A 448 5.28 12.11 -11.20
C TYR A 448 5.75 12.43 -9.77
N SER A 449 6.85 13.16 -9.61
CA SER A 449 7.10 13.79 -8.30
C SER A 449 5.85 14.60 -7.89
N VAL A 450 5.40 14.52 -6.63
CA VAL A 450 4.17 15.19 -6.15
C VAL A 450 4.15 16.67 -6.54
N ILE A 451 5.31 17.32 -6.53
CA ILE A 451 5.48 18.70 -7.00
C ILE A 451 5.29 18.85 -8.51
N ALA A 452 5.80 17.94 -9.33
CA ALA A 452 5.54 17.96 -10.77
C ALA A 452 4.04 17.85 -11.06
N MET A 453 3.29 17.04 -10.31
CA MET A 453 1.82 16.99 -10.46
C MET A 453 1.16 18.31 -10.06
N LEU A 454 1.51 18.87 -8.89
CA LEU A 454 0.96 20.16 -8.46
C LEU A 454 1.24 21.25 -9.50
N MET A 455 2.48 21.30 -10.00
CA MET A 455 2.88 22.26 -11.03
C MET A 455 2.15 22.04 -12.37
N ASP A 456 1.93 20.80 -12.77
CA ASP A 456 1.25 20.47 -14.01
C ASP A 456 -0.24 20.83 -13.93
N VAL A 457 -0.93 20.44 -12.85
CA VAL A 457 -2.33 20.80 -12.60
C VAL A 457 -2.51 22.32 -12.54
N GLU A 458 -1.62 23.03 -11.84
CA GLU A 458 -1.68 24.50 -11.80
C GLU A 458 -1.39 25.15 -13.14
N SER A 459 -0.53 24.56 -13.99
CA SER A 459 -0.28 25.10 -15.32
C SER A 459 -1.52 25.01 -16.23
N HIS A 460 -2.36 23.98 -16.04
CA HIS A 460 -3.59 23.77 -16.79
C HIS A 460 -4.78 24.58 -16.24
N PHE A 461 -4.77 24.89 -14.93
CA PHE A 461 -5.87 25.58 -14.23
C PHE A 461 -5.40 26.85 -13.50
N SER A 462 -4.49 27.61 -14.11
CA SER A 462 -3.74 28.70 -13.47
C SER A 462 -4.58 29.87 -12.93
N GLU A 463 -5.83 30.02 -13.36
CA GLU A 463 -6.76 31.04 -12.87
C GLU A 463 -7.75 30.52 -11.81
N ASN A 464 -7.75 29.21 -11.52
CA ASN A 464 -8.72 28.61 -10.60
C ASN A 464 -8.24 28.65 -9.14
N ALA A 465 -8.89 29.48 -8.34
CA ALA A 465 -8.59 29.64 -6.92
C ALA A 465 -8.82 28.35 -6.09
N GLU A 466 -9.74 27.48 -6.48
CA GLU A 466 -10.00 26.22 -5.77
C GLU A 466 -8.82 25.25 -5.93
N VAL A 467 -8.21 25.23 -7.13
CA VAL A 467 -7.04 24.39 -7.42
C VAL A 467 -5.86 24.85 -6.56
N ALA A 468 -5.59 26.15 -6.49
CA ALA A 468 -4.55 26.71 -5.62
C ALA A 468 -4.80 26.38 -4.13
N GLU A 469 -6.05 26.41 -3.68
CA GLU A 469 -6.42 26.06 -2.31
C GLU A 469 -6.20 24.57 -2.00
N LEU A 470 -6.55 23.68 -2.94
CA LEU A 470 -6.28 22.24 -2.85
C LEU A 470 -4.77 21.96 -2.82
N SER A 471 -3.99 22.57 -3.72
CA SER A 471 -2.52 22.47 -3.73
C SER A 471 -1.91 22.89 -2.39
N CYS A 472 -2.32 24.04 -1.87
CA CYS A 472 -1.90 24.55 -0.57
C CYS A 472 -2.31 23.64 0.60
N THR A 473 -3.46 22.98 0.51
CA THR A 473 -3.94 22.04 1.52
C THR A 473 -3.10 20.77 1.54
N ILE A 474 -2.76 20.23 0.36
CA ILE A 474 -1.88 19.07 0.22
C ILE A 474 -0.52 19.34 0.89
N LEU A 475 0.08 20.50 0.63
CA LEU A 475 1.34 20.89 1.28
C LEU A 475 1.21 21.00 2.80
N ARG A 476 0.13 21.60 3.30
CA ARG A 476 -0.11 21.77 4.74
C ARG A 476 -0.34 20.46 5.48
N CYS A 477 -1.01 19.48 4.87
CA CYS A 477 -1.18 18.14 5.44
C CYS A 477 0.19 17.54 5.78
N GLY A 478 1.13 17.64 4.85
CA GLY A 478 2.49 17.17 5.07
C GLY A 478 3.19 17.85 6.23
N PHE A 479 3.01 19.16 6.42
CA PHE A 479 3.69 19.90 7.49
C PHE A 479 3.35 19.42 8.90
N ALA A 480 2.20 18.76 9.08
CA ALA A 480 1.78 18.19 10.36
C ALA A 480 2.36 16.78 10.61
N GLU A 481 2.88 16.11 9.58
CA GLU A 481 3.44 14.76 9.67
C GLU A 481 4.89 14.79 10.20
N SER A 482 5.16 13.97 11.22
CA SER A 482 6.48 13.82 11.85
C SER A 482 7.29 12.63 11.34
N GLU A 483 6.64 11.68 10.70
CA GLU A 483 7.28 10.51 10.07
C GLU A 483 7.38 10.73 8.56
N ALA A 484 8.39 10.13 7.92
CA ALA A 484 8.55 10.22 6.47
C ALA A 484 7.31 9.67 5.77
N GLY A 485 6.71 10.45 4.87
CA GLY A 485 5.45 10.13 4.20
C GLY A 485 5.26 10.93 2.90
N PRO A 486 4.22 10.63 2.10
CA PRO A 486 4.04 11.17 0.74
C PRO A 486 3.95 12.70 0.68
N PHE A 487 3.52 13.30 1.79
CA PHE A 487 3.34 14.75 1.92
C PHE A 487 4.53 15.43 2.62
N VAL A 488 5.48 14.66 3.15
CA VAL A 488 6.67 15.16 3.85
C VAL A 488 7.76 15.49 2.83
N LEU A 489 7.52 16.56 2.07
CA LEU A 489 8.46 17.09 1.08
C LEU A 489 9.66 17.77 1.76
N ASP A 490 10.82 17.74 1.10
CA ASP A 490 12.02 18.41 1.58
C ASP A 490 11.88 19.94 1.56
N MET A 491 12.71 20.62 2.35
CA MET A 491 12.56 22.05 2.59
C MET A 491 12.84 22.90 1.36
N ASP A 492 13.79 22.49 0.51
CA ASP A 492 14.17 23.25 -0.69
C ASP A 492 13.08 23.15 -1.75
N THR A 493 12.50 21.96 -1.90
CA THR A 493 11.39 21.68 -2.81
C THR A 493 10.14 22.50 -2.46
N VAL A 494 9.70 22.51 -1.19
CA VAL A 494 8.56 23.34 -0.75
C VAL A 494 8.85 24.83 -0.95
N THR A 495 10.08 25.26 -0.65
CA THR A 495 10.50 26.65 -0.83
C THR A 495 10.48 27.05 -2.31
N GLY A 496 11.01 26.20 -3.19
CA GLY A 496 11.02 26.43 -4.63
C GLY A 496 9.60 26.52 -5.22
N TYR A 497 8.69 25.65 -4.75
CA TYR A 497 7.30 25.69 -5.16
C TYR A 497 6.61 27.00 -4.72
N LEU A 498 6.70 27.38 -3.44
CA LEU A 498 6.04 28.60 -2.95
C LEU A 498 6.59 29.86 -3.63
N THR A 499 7.91 29.99 -3.74
CA THR A 499 8.57 31.19 -4.29
C THR A 499 8.37 31.37 -5.80
N ARG A 500 7.92 30.33 -6.52
CA ARG A 500 7.56 30.43 -7.94
C ARG A 500 6.29 31.25 -8.17
N HIS A 501 5.44 31.40 -7.15
CA HIS A 501 4.17 32.13 -7.24
C HIS A 501 4.42 33.64 -7.12
N SER A 502 4.96 34.26 -8.16
CA SER A 502 5.22 35.70 -8.25
C SER A 502 4.44 36.35 -9.40
N GLY A 503 4.14 37.64 -9.29
CA GLY A 503 3.36 38.39 -10.28
C GLY A 503 1.84 38.29 -10.06
N GLN A 504 1.07 38.15 -11.15
CA GLN A 504 -0.39 38.01 -11.09
C GLN A 504 -0.78 36.58 -10.73
N VAL A 505 -0.82 36.29 -9.43
CA VAL A 505 -1.25 35.00 -8.88
C VAL A 505 -2.69 35.13 -8.36
N PRO A 506 -3.60 34.19 -8.63
CA PRO A 506 -4.92 34.21 -7.99
C PRO A 506 -4.79 33.97 -6.50
N ARG A 507 -5.33 34.89 -5.68
CA ARG A 507 -5.34 34.81 -4.20
C ARG A 507 -3.94 34.50 -3.59
N PRO A 508 -2.95 35.39 -3.78
CA PRO A 508 -1.58 35.18 -3.27
C PRO A 508 -1.54 34.97 -1.74
N GLY A 509 -2.53 35.49 -1.01
CA GLY A 509 -2.69 35.27 0.42
C GLY A 509 -2.70 33.79 0.84
N LEU A 510 -3.24 32.88 0.03
CA LEU A 510 -3.28 31.43 0.31
C LEU A 510 -1.88 30.81 0.38
N PHE A 511 -1.02 31.17 -0.57
CA PHE A 511 0.36 30.69 -0.61
C PHE A 511 1.17 31.24 0.57
N VAL A 512 0.97 32.52 0.92
CA VAL A 512 1.64 33.12 2.09
C VAL A 512 1.15 32.47 3.39
N ALA A 513 -0.14 32.17 3.53
CA ALA A 513 -0.67 31.42 4.68
C ALA A 513 -0.09 29.99 4.76
N THR A 514 0.15 29.35 3.62
CA THR A 514 0.84 28.06 3.54
C THR A 514 2.31 28.19 3.96
N ALA A 515 3.00 29.24 3.52
CA ALA A 515 4.36 29.56 3.97
C ALA A 515 4.43 29.83 5.49
N CYS A 516 3.42 30.49 6.07
CA CYS A 516 3.28 30.68 7.51
C CYS A 516 3.20 29.34 8.26
N SER A 517 2.46 28.38 7.71
CA SER A 517 2.33 27.02 8.27
C SER A 517 3.66 26.25 8.15
N PHE A 518 4.33 26.36 7.02
CA PHE A 518 5.64 25.77 6.77
C PHE A 518 6.72 26.27 7.74
N VAL A 519 6.86 27.60 7.91
CA VAL A 519 7.83 28.18 8.86
C VAL A 519 7.57 27.71 10.30
N SER A 520 6.30 27.46 10.65
CA SER A 520 5.92 26.99 11.98
C SER A 520 6.32 25.53 12.22
N SER A 521 6.23 24.68 11.19
CA SER A 521 6.48 23.23 11.29
C SER A 521 7.96 22.83 11.30
N ILE A 522 8.87 23.68 10.79
CA ILE A 522 10.30 23.35 10.63
C ILE A 522 10.99 22.80 11.89
N HIS A 523 10.61 23.24 13.10
CA HIS A 523 11.20 22.69 14.34
C HIS A 523 10.94 21.18 14.55
N ALA A 524 9.86 20.64 14.01
CA ALA A 524 9.58 19.20 14.06
C ALA A 524 10.44 18.40 13.06
N ARG A 525 11.03 19.07 12.06
CA ARG A 525 11.74 18.45 10.92
C ARG A 525 13.26 18.68 10.93
N GLY A 526 13.80 19.54 11.81
CA GLY A 526 15.24 19.84 11.94
C GLY A 526 15.57 21.34 11.94
N SER A 527 16.86 21.69 11.83
CA SER A 527 17.29 23.09 11.65
C SER A 527 17.22 23.47 10.17
N ALA A 528 16.39 24.43 9.80
CA ALA A 528 16.35 24.91 8.42
C ALA A 528 17.63 25.69 8.06
N PRO A 529 18.12 25.55 6.81
CA PRO A 529 19.17 26.41 6.28
C PRO A 529 18.72 27.89 6.27
N GLU A 530 19.61 28.82 6.61
CA GLU A 530 19.32 30.27 6.54
C GLU A 530 18.81 30.72 5.16
N GLY A 531 19.21 30.01 4.10
CA GLY A 531 18.80 30.26 2.71
C GLY A 531 17.29 30.13 2.47
N VAL A 532 16.63 29.16 3.12
CA VAL A 532 15.18 28.90 2.98
C VAL A 532 14.38 30.09 3.50
N PHE A 533 14.65 30.52 4.73
CA PHE A 533 13.96 31.66 5.32
C PHE A 533 14.20 32.97 4.56
N ALA A 534 15.43 33.18 4.07
CA ALA A 534 15.74 34.36 3.30
C ALA A 534 15.02 34.37 1.94
N ALA A 535 14.92 33.22 1.25
CA ALA A 535 14.19 33.10 -0.01
C ALA A 535 12.71 33.40 0.16
N LEU A 536 12.06 32.78 1.15
CA LEU A 536 10.64 33.02 1.45
C LEU A 536 10.37 34.47 1.86
N PHE A 537 11.24 35.09 2.68
CA PHE A 537 11.04 36.48 3.08
C PHE A 537 11.18 37.45 1.89
N ARG A 538 12.14 37.24 0.99
CA ARG A 538 12.24 38.06 -0.24
C ARG A 538 10.98 37.94 -1.09
N TRP A 539 10.50 36.73 -1.31
CA TRP A 539 9.27 36.48 -2.06
C TRP A 539 8.04 37.17 -1.43
N VAL A 540 7.88 37.10 -0.11
CA VAL A 540 6.81 37.84 0.59
C VAL A 540 6.91 39.35 0.38
N ILE A 541 8.13 39.91 0.37
CA ILE A 541 8.34 41.34 0.12
C ILE A 541 8.07 41.72 -1.33
N GLU A 542 8.42 40.86 -2.29
CA GLU A 542 8.07 41.05 -3.70
C GLU A 542 6.54 41.12 -3.89
N LEU A 543 5.78 40.25 -3.20
CA LEU A 543 4.31 40.30 -3.21
C LEU A 543 3.76 41.59 -2.58
N LEU A 544 4.37 42.06 -1.48
CA LEU A 544 3.98 43.34 -0.86
C LEU A 544 4.27 44.54 -1.77
N GLN A 545 5.38 44.53 -2.51
CA GLN A 545 5.71 45.60 -3.46
C GLN A 545 4.77 45.65 -4.66
N ALA A 546 4.10 44.53 -4.99
CA ALA A 546 3.11 44.47 -6.05
C ALA A 546 1.77 45.13 -5.66
N LEU A 547 1.52 45.34 -4.35
CA LEU A 547 0.32 46.03 -3.89
C LEU A 547 0.43 47.55 -4.10
N PRO A 548 -0.58 48.20 -4.72
CA PRO A 548 -0.62 49.66 -4.81
C PRO A 548 -0.68 50.33 -3.43
N GLU A 549 -1.51 49.79 -2.55
CA GLU A 549 -1.69 50.24 -1.17
C GLU A 549 -1.99 49.03 -0.26
N PRO A 550 -1.68 49.07 1.05
CA PRO A 550 -1.89 47.94 1.95
C PRO A 550 -3.36 47.50 2.10
N GLU A 551 -4.31 48.41 1.86
CA GLU A 551 -5.75 48.13 1.96
C GLU A 551 -6.31 47.43 0.70
N HIS A 552 -5.52 47.32 -0.39
CA HIS A 552 -5.98 46.73 -1.65
C HIS A 552 -6.27 45.22 -1.53
N ASP A 553 -5.46 44.50 -0.76
CA ASP A 553 -5.69 43.09 -0.40
C ASP A 553 -5.42 42.91 1.10
N PRO A 554 -6.46 43.06 1.95
CA PRO A 554 -6.32 42.92 3.39
C PRO A 554 -5.88 41.51 3.82
N GLU A 555 -6.29 40.47 3.09
CA GLU A 555 -5.91 39.08 3.39
C GLU A 555 -4.41 38.87 3.18
N LEU A 556 -3.87 39.31 2.03
CA LEU A 556 -2.44 39.26 1.76
C LEU A 556 -1.65 40.09 2.77
N SER A 557 -2.07 41.33 3.03
CA SER A 557 -1.43 42.22 4.00
C SER A 557 -1.33 41.60 5.39
N GLN A 558 -2.41 40.96 5.87
CA GLN A 558 -2.41 40.22 7.13
C GLN A 558 -1.42 39.05 7.09
N ASN A 559 -1.53 38.18 6.08
CA ASN A 559 -0.72 36.96 5.99
C ASN A 559 0.77 37.27 5.88
N CYS A 560 1.16 38.32 5.14
CA CYS A 560 2.56 38.75 5.03
C CYS A 560 3.13 39.24 6.37
N ILE A 561 2.34 39.97 7.18
CA ILE A 561 2.76 40.42 8.50
C ILE A 561 2.84 39.25 9.48
N GLU A 562 1.88 38.33 9.45
CA GLU A 562 1.93 37.10 10.25
C GLU A 562 3.14 36.24 9.88
N PHE A 563 3.46 36.13 8.60
CA PHE A 563 4.65 35.43 8.12
C PHE A 563 5.91 36.03 8.75
N ALA A 564 6.08 37.34 8.66
CA ALA A 564 7.23 38.03 9.23
C ALA A 564 7.29 37.92 10.76
N SER A 565 6.14 37.91 11.45
CA SER A 565 6.07 37.67 12.90
C SER A 565 6.54 36.26 13.28
N ARG A 566 6.11 35.24 12.54
CA ARG A 566 6.56 33.85 12.74
C ARG A 566 8.05 33.69 12.41
N LEU A 567 8.51 34.31 11.33
CA LEU A 567 9.92 34.35 10.96
C LEU A 567 10.76 35.04 12.04
N LEU A 568 10.29 36.15 12.60
CA LEU A 568 10.99 36.88 13.65
C LEU A 568 11.20 36.01 14.90
N ILE A 569 10.23 35.17 15.25
CA ILE A 569 10.34 34.25 16.39
C ILE A 569 11.31 33.11 16.09
N LYS A 570 11.32 32.59 14.85
CA LYS A 570 12.11 31.42 14.45
C LYS A 570 13.57 31.78 14.09
N SER A 571 13.78 32.86 13.36
CA SER A 571 15.08 33.35 12.89
C SER A 571 15.10 34.88 12.83
N PRO A 572 15.25 35.58 13.98
CA PRO A 572 15.35 37.03 14.01
C PRO A 572 16.51 37.56 13.15
N LYS A 573 17.61 36.79 13.07
CA LYS A 573 18.78 37.10 12.25
C LYS A 573 18.42 37.23 10.78
N THR A 574 17.57 36.36 10.24
CA THR A 574 17.18 36.43 8.83
C THR A 574 16.50 37.76 8.52
N LEU A 575 15.57 38.22 9.37
CA LEU A 575 14.86 39.48 9.13
C LEU A 575 15.79 40.70 9.29
N LEU A 576 16.68 40.71 10.29
CA LEU A 576 17.55 41.84 10.60
C LEU A 576 18.78 41.94 9.68
N ALA A 577 19.27 40.82 9.16
CA ALA A 577 20.48 40.76 8.34
C ALA A 577 20.19 40.47 6.85
N ILE A 578 18.93 40.51 6.42
CA ILE A 578 18.58 40.22 5.02
C ILE A 578 19.28 41.19 4.07
N GLN A 579 19.77 40.64 2.95
CA GLN A 579 20.32 41.41 1.85
C GLN A 579 19.37 41.36 0.65
N PRO A 580 19.10 42.51 0.00
CA PRO A 580 19.55 43.87 0.37
C PRO A 580 18.83 44.42 1.62
N PRO A 581 19.42 45.37 2.38
CA PRO A 581 18.81 45.92 3.60
C PRO A 581 17.46 46.63 3.36
N ALA A 582 17.28 47.16 2.13
CA ALA A 582 16.03 47.76 1.69
C ALA A 582 14.83 46.80 1.81
N THR A 583 15.04 45.48 1.73
CA THR A 583 13.97 44.47 1.89
C THR A 583 13.34 44.54 3.29
N ALA A 584 14.15 44.65 4.34
CA ALA A 584 13.64 44.79 5.71
C ALA A 584 13.03 46.18 5.93
N GLU A 585 13.64 47.23 5.39
CA GLU A 585 13.12 48.61 5.49
C GLU A 585 11.71 48.75 4.89
N LEU A 586 11.51 48.20 3.68
CA LEU A 586 10.21 48.16 3.03
C LEU A 586 9.15 47.47 3.90
N PHE A 587 9.49 46.33 4.50
CA PHE A 587 8.60 45.63 5.41
C PHE A 587 8.19 46.49 6.62
N PHE A 588 9.18 47.10 7.30
CA PHE A 588 8.91 47.90 8.49
C PHE A 588 7.99 49.08 8.17
N LEU A 589 8.26 49.80 7.07
CA LEU A 589 7.43 50.91 6.62
C LEU A 589 6.03 50.43 6.23
N PHE A 590 5.90 49.32 5.51
CA PHE A 590 4.61 48.72 5.15
C PHE A 590 3.80 48.35 6.40
N SER A 591 4.42 47.69 7.39
CA SER A 591 3.75 47.30 8.63
C SER A 591 3.24 48.52 9.43
N LEU A 592 3.95 49.66 9.39
CA LEU A 592 3.50 50.92 10.00
C LEU A 592 2.31 51.52 9.26
N GLN A 593 2.30 51.46 7.93
CA GLN A 593 1.13 51.89 7.14
C GLN A 593 -0.09 51.04 7.47
N VAL A 594 0.06 49.72 7.60
CA VAL A 594 -1.03 48.82 8.02
C VAL A 594 -1.49 49.12 9.45
N LEU A 595 -0.58 49.49 10.36
CA LEU A 595 -0.94 49.88 11.73
C LEU A 595 -1.82 51.14 11.76
N ASP A 596 -1.59 52.07 10.83
CA ASP A 596 -2.39 53.30 10.65
C ASP A 596 -3.62 53.10 9.75
N GLY A 597 -3.79 51.94 9.10
CA GLY A 597 -4.88 51.65 8.17
C GLY A 597 -6.26 51.50 8.84
N ASN A 598 -7.29 51.24 8.05
CA ASN A 598 -8.67 51.13 8.53
C ASN A 598 -9.12 49.68 8.81
N GLU A 599 -8.45 48.70 8.21
CA GLU A 599 -8.82 47.29 8.30
C GLU A 599 -8.42 46.65 9.65
N PRO A 600 -9.36 46.13 10.46
CA PRO A 600 -9.06 45.67 11.82
C PRO A 600 -8.13 44.46 11.93
N LEU A 601 -8.24 43.49 11.00
CA LEU A 601 -7.45 42.25 11.06
C LEU A 601 -5.97 42.49 10.73
N PRO A 602 -5.60 43.12 9.59
CA PRO A 602 -4.21 43.44 9.29
C PRO A 602 -3.59 44.38 10.32
N LYS A 603 -4.35 45.39 10.80
CA LYS A 603 -3.91 46.28 11.88
C LYS A 603 -3.58 45.50 13.15
N GLY A 604 -4.44 44.54 13.52
CA GLY A 604 -4.21 43.66 14.64
C GLY A 604 -2.92 42.85 14.51
N ALA A 605 -2.67 42.27 13.34
CA ALA A 605 -1.44 41.54 13.04
C ALA A 605 -0.20 42.45 13.11
N SER A 606 -0.30 43.69 12.62
CA SER A 606 0.78 44.68 12.72
C SER A 606 1.09 45.05 14.17
N ALA A 607 0.06 45.30 15.00
CA ALA A 607 0.24 45.62 16.41
C ALA A 607 0.94 44.47 17.17
N GLU A 608 0.58 43.22 16.84
CA GLU A 608 1.23 42.02 17.39
C GLU A 608 2.68 41.89 16.94
N PHE A 609 2.97 42.07 15.64
CA PHE A 609 4.33 42.10 15.12
C PHE A 609 5.21 43.11 15.86
N TRP A 610 4.75 44.36 15.99
CA TRP A 610 5.50 45.40 16.70
C TRP A 610 5.69 45.07 18.18
N SER A 611 4.69 44.49 18.84
CA SER A 611 4.83 44.00 20.21
C SER A 611 5.96 42.94 20.32
N ASN A 612 6.00 41.98 19.39
CA ASN A 612 7.01 40.93 19.36
C ASN A 612 8.41 41.47 19.04
N PHE A 613 8.53 42.37 18.07
CA PHE A 613 9.79 43.01 17.69
C PHE A 613 10.39 43.84 18.82
N ILE A 614 9.58 44.68 19.46
CA ILE A 614 10.01 45.48 20.61
C ILE A 614 10.42 44.58 21.79
N ALA A 615 9.76 43.42 21.93
CA ALA A 615 10.02 42.47 23.01
C ALA A 615 11.23 41.55 22.79
N LEU A 616 11.94 41.63 21.66
CA LEU A 616 13.12 40.81 21.36
C LEU A 616 14.15 40.86 22.52
N LYS A 617 14.27 39.72 23.21
CA LYS A 617 15.13 39.51 24.39
C LYS A 617 16.03 38.28 24.29
N HIS A 618 15.73 37.35 23.39
CA HIS A 618 16.37 36.04 23.33
C HIS A 618 17.13 35.92 22.00
N GLY A 619 18.43 35.61 22.08
CA GLY A 619 19.31 35.48 20.92
C GLY A 619 20.72 36.02 21.16
N GLU A 620 21.59 35.86 20.16
CA GLU A 620 22.96 36.37 20.11
C GLU A 620 23.00 37.90 20.33
N GLN A 621 24.06 38.38 21.00
CA GLN A 621 24.22 39.80 21.36
C GLN A 621 24.10 40.71 20.13
N ASP A 622 24.65 40.28 18.99
CA ASP A 622 24.65 41.01 17.72
C ASP A 622 23.23 41.29 17.20
N ILE A 623 22.30 40.33 17.36
CA ILE A 623 20.89 40.48 16.97
C ILE A 623 20.19 41.53 17.85
N GLN A 624 20.50 41.53 19.15
CA GLN A 624 19.90 42.48 20.08
C GLN A 624 20.37 43.91 19.80
N ASP A 625 21.64 44.07 19.45
CA ASP A 625 22.21 45.38 19.16
C ASP A 625 21.72 45.90 17.80
N ALA A 626 21.58 45.03 16.79
CA ALA A 626 20.92 45.37 15.53
C ALA A 626 19.45 45.80 15.73
N ALA A 627 18.67 45.07 16.55
CA ALA A 627 17.29 45.43 16.84
C ALA A 627 17.16 46.76 17.61
N LYS A 628 18.08 47.03 18.56
CA LYS A 628 18.15 48.32 19.26
C LYS A 628 18.45 49.45 18.28
N GLN A 629 19.45 49.28 17.41
CA GLN A 629 19.81 50.27 16.40
C GLN A 629 18.64 50.55 15.45
N ALA A 630 17.92 49.52 14.99
CA ALA A 630 16.71 49.70 14.19
C ALA A 630 15.62 50.50 14.93
N MET A 631 15.44 50.25 16.23
CA MET A 631 14.46 50.95 17.07
C MET A 631 14.80 52.41 17.37
N GLU A 632 16.05 52.86 17.18
CA GLU A 632 16.39 54.28 17.25
C GLU A 632 15.69 55.07 16.14
N THR A 633 15.54 54.47 14.95
CA THR A 633 14.83 55.06 13.80
C THR A 633 13.35 54.73 13.80
N LEU A 634 12.98 53.47 14.08
CA LEU A 634 11.60 53.00 13.99
C LEU A 634 10.74 53.37 15.21
N GLY A 635 11.35 53.50 16.39
CA GLY A 635 10.66 53.82 17.65
C GLY A 635 9.80 55.09 17.59
N PRO A 636 10.31 56.22 17.09
CA PRO A 636 9.51 57.43 16.85
C PRO A 636 8.30 57.20 15.93
N LEU A 637 8.49 56.43 14.85
CA LEU A 637 7.44 56.16 13.86
C LEU A 637 6.32 55.29 14.43
N VAL A 638 6.69 54.23 15.16
CA VAL A 638 5.74 53.37 15.88
C VAL A 638 4.96 54.19 16.91
N ALA A 639 5.63 55.03 17.69
CA ALA A 639 4.98 55.89 18.68
C ALA A 639 4.01 56.91 18.05
N LEU A 640 4.36 57.45 16.88
CA LEU A 640 3.50 58.35 16.12
C LEU A 640 2.24 57.63 15.61
N SER A 641 2.38 56.44 15.03
CA SER A 641 1.25 55.62 14.57
C SER A 641 0.32 55.23 15.72
N ILE A 642 0.89 54.79 16.84
CA ILE A 642 0.14 54.51 18.07
C ILE A 642 -0.61 55.75 18.53
N ALA A 643 0.04 56.93 18.56
CA ALA A 643 -0.56 58.17 18.99
C ALA A 643 -1.78 58.55 18.15
N ARG A 644 -1.72 58.39 16.82
CA ARG A 644 -2.87 58.58 15.92
C ARG A 644 -4.01 57.61 16.24
N ASN A 645 -3.69 56.33 16.38
CA ASN A 645 -4.67 55.30 16.67
C ASN A 645 -5.40 55.52 18.00
N VAL A 646 -4.66 55.72 19.11
CA VAL A 646 -5.27 56.00 20.43
C VAL A 646 -5.90 57.39 20.51
N GLY A 647 -5.47 58.32 19.66
CA GLY A 647 -6.05 59.66 19.53
C GLY A 647 -7.41 59.68 18.82
N GLY A 648 -7.82 58.56 18.19
CA GLY A 648 -9.15 58.44 17.62
C GLY A 648 -9.20 57.82 16.23
N HIS A 649 -8.10 57.41 15.60
CA HIS A 649 -8.19 56.64 14.34
C HIS A 649 -8.69 55.21 14.57
N ALA A 650 -8.27 54.55 15.65
CA ALA A 650 -8.66 53.16 15.92
C ALA A 650 -10.13 53.04 16.36
N SER A 651 -10.72 51.88 16.10
CA SER A 651 -12.00 51.47 16.70
C SER A 651 -11.81 51.03 18.15
N ARG A 652 -12.89 50.96 18.94
CA ARG A 652 -12.80 50.61 20.37
C ARG A 652 -12.31 49.17 20.60
N SER A 653 -12.67 48.24 19.70
CA SER A 653 -12.26 46.82 19.76
C SER A 653 -10.76 46.64 19.49
N GLU A 654 -10.14 47.54 18.72
CA GLU A 654 -8.71 47.48 18.38
C GLU A 654 -7.78 47.91 19.54
N LEU A 655 -8.29 48.70 20.49
CA LEU A 655 -7.47 49.31 21.54
C LEU A 655 -6.74 48.30 22.42
N GLU A 656 -7.31 47.10 22.61
CA GLU A 656 -6.65 46.05 23.39
C GLU A 656 -5.37 45.58 22.71
N ARG A 657 -5.43 45.28 21.40
CA ARG A 657 -4.26 44.88 20.61
C ARG A 657 -3.23 46.01 20.51
N LEU A 658 -3.69 47.25 20.29
CA LEU A 658 -2.82 48.44 20.21
C LEU A 658 -2.13 48.80 21.53
N SER A 659 -2.67 48.33 22.66
CA SER A 659 -2.05 48.55 23.97
C SER A 659 -0.81 47.67 24.20
N GLU A 660 -0.70 46.52 23.52
CA GLU A 660 0.44 45.61 23.67
C GLU A 660 1.79 46.23 23.24
N PRO A 661 1.94 46.81 22.01
CA PRO A 661 3.20 47.44 21.64
C PRO A 661 3.55 48.62 22.57
N ILE A 662 2.57 49.38 23.08
CA ILE A 662 2.81 50.43 24.10
C ILE A 662 3.44 49.85 25.36
N LYS A 663 2.87 48.76 25.88
CA LYS A 663 3.39 48.10 27.09
C LYS A 663 4.84 47.67 26.90
N LYS A 664 5.16 47.05 25.76
CA LYS A 664 6.52 46.60 25.45
C LYS A 664 7.46 47.79 25.27
N LEU A 665 7.04 48.85 24.57
CA LEU A 665 7.85 50.02 24.27
C LEU A 665 8.30 50.72 25.55
N VAL A 666 7.34 51.03 26.43
CA VAL A 666 7.57 51.73 27.70
C VAL A 666 8.37 50.90 28.70
N HIS A 667 8.21 49.57 28.65
CA HIS A 667 8.98 48.66 29.49
C HIS A 667 10.44 48.51 29.02
N ARG A 668 10.68 48.51 27.70
CA ARG A 668 11.97 48.13 27.11
C ARG A 668 12.88 49.30 26.79
N TYR A 669 12.32 50.39 26.27
CA TYR A 669 13.10 51.51 25.72
C TYR A 669 13.00 52.74 26.63
N PRO A 670 14.12 53.24 27.17
CA PRO A 670 14.12 54.47 27.98
C PRO A 670 13.58 55.69 27.23
N MET A 671 13.80 55.74 25.91
CA MET A 671 13.35 56.82 25.02
C MET A 671 11.85 56.76 24.68
N ALA A 672 11.14 55.70 25.09
CA ALA A 672 9.71 55.54 24.82
C ALA A 672 8.88 56.73 25.28
N ARG A 673 9.24 57.35 26.41
CA ARG A 673 8.59 58.56 26.90
C ARG A 673 8.68 59.71 25.88
N GLN A 674 9.87 59.98 25.36
CA GLN A 674 10.11 61.07 24.42
C GLN A 674 9.41 60.80 23.09
N TRP A 675 9.45 59.56 22.60
CA TRP A 675 8.78 59.17 21.36
C TRP A 675 7.26 59.32 21.45
N LEU A 676 6.65 58.88 22.57
CA LEU A 676 5.20 59.04 22.78
C LEU A 676 4.78 60.50 22.96
N GLU A 677 5.56 61.30 23.71
CA GLU A 677 5.31 62.75 23.85
C GLU A 677 5.38 63.47 22.49
N ALA A 678 6.37 63.13 21.66
CA ALA A 678 6.52 63.68 20.31
C ALA A 678 5.36 63.26 19.39
N GLY A 679 4.99 61.98 19.40
CA GLY A 679 3.88 61.46 18.59
C GLY A 679 2.53 62.11 18.93
N LEU A 680 2.23 62.29 20.22
CA LEU A 680 1.00 62.95 20.67
C LEU A 680 0.97 64.45 20.36
N SER A 681 2.14 65.08 20.27
CA SER A 681 2.28 66.51 19.96
C SER A 681 2.36 66.79 18.46
N HIS A 682 2.40 65.74 17.63
CA HIS A 682 2.51 65.87 16.19
C HIS A 682 1.23 66.46 15.57
N HIS A 683 1.38 67.22 14.48
CA HIS A 683 0.27 67.88 13.78
C HIS A 683 -0.74 66.92 13.14
N SER A 684 -0.43 65.62 13.08
CA SER A 684 -1.28 64.57 12.51
C SER A 684 -2.13 63.87 13.58
N PHE A 685 -2.08 64.32 14.83
CA PHE A 685 -2.92 63.80 15.90
C PHE A 685 -4.39 64.12 15.63
N PRO A 686 -5.31 63.14 15.63
CA PRO A 686 -6.64 63.30 15.03
C PRO A 686 -7.71 63.96 15.92
N SER A 687 -7.36 64.34 17.16
CA SER A 687 -8.32 64.93 18.10
C SER A 687 -7.86 66.29 18.62
N ASP A 688 -8.71 67.30 18.43
CA ASP A 688 -8.55 68.64 19.00
C ASP A 688 -9.12 68.74 20.43
N LYS A 689 -9.73 67.66 20.96
CA LYS A 689 -10.42 67.65 22.25
C LYS A 689 -9.47 67.45 23.44
N ILE A 690 -8.23 67.01 23.18
CA ILE A 690 -7.25 66.70 24.22
C ILE A 690 -6.21 67.82 24.33
N THR A 691 -6.15 68.43 25.51
CA THR A 691 -5.18 69.46 25.87
C THR A 691 -3.75 68.92 25.98
N PRO A 692 -2.71 69.75 25.79
CA PRO A 692 -1.31 69.36 26.00
C PRO A 692 -1.05 68.76 27.39
N GLU A 693 -1.71 69.28 28.43
CA GLU A 693 -1.60 68.79 29.81
C GLU A 693 -2.15 67.37 29.94
N GLN A 694 -3.29 67.08 29.29
CA GLN A 694 -3.87 65.73 29.26
C GLN A 694 -2.98 64.74 28.50
N LYS A 695 -2.34 65.15 27.40
CA LYS A 695 -1.35 64.34 26.66
C LYS A 695 -0.15 64.01 27.55
N SER A 696 0.41 65.00 28.25
CA SER A 696 1.54 64.79 29.18
C SER A 696 1.16 63.86 30.35
N LEU A 697 -0.03 64.04 30.93
CA LEU A 697 -0.53 63.18 32.00
C LEU A 697 -0.72 61.73 31.54
N PHE A 698 -1.22 61.53 30.32
CA PHE A 698 -1.37 60.20 29.73
C PHE A 698 -0.01 59.48 29.61
N VAL A 699 1.01 60.13 29.03
CA VAL A 699 2.36 59.52 28.94
C VAL A 699 2.93 59.24 30.33
N LYS A 700 2.77 60.17 31.29
CA LYS A 700 3.23 59.95 32.67
C LYS A 700 2.59 58.72 33.30
N LYS A 701 1.29 58.50 33.08
CA LYS A 701 0.58 57.28 33.52
C LYS A 701 1.14 56.04 32.84
N LEU A 702 1.30 56.03 31.52
CA LEU A 702 1.86 54.90 30.77
C LEU A 702 3.25 54.49 31.31
N VAL A 703 4.15 55.47 31.49
CA VAL A 703 5.51 55.25 32.02
C VAL A 703 5.49 54.70 33.44
N SER A 704 4.61 55.22 34.30
CA SER A 704 4.49 54.74 35.68
C SER A 704 4.02 53.29 35.78
N LEU A 705 3.18 52.85 34.84
CA LEU A 705 2.61 51.51 34.80
C LEU A 705 3.59 50.44 34.29
N ARG A 706 4.72 50.84 33.68
CA ARG A 706 5.81 49.97 33.19
C ARG A 706 5.33 48.75 32.40
N GLY A 707 4.27 48.91 31.60
CA GLY A 707 3.71 47.85 30.77
C GLY A 707 2.73 46.89 31.47
N SER A 708 2.21 47.23 32.65
CA SER A 708 1.21 46.41 33.36
C SER A 708 -0.15 46.32 32.63
N ARG A 709 -1.02 45.40 33.06
CA ARG A 709 -2.38 45.22 32.50
C ARG A 709 -3.25 46.47 32.62
N ALA A 710 -3.01 47.31 33.62
CA ALA A 710 -3.71 48.58 33.82
C ALA A 710 -3.50 49.58 32.66
N THR A 711 -2.46 49.39 31.83
CA THR A 711 -2.24 50.19 30.61
C THR A 711 -3.44 50.17 29.67
N ASN A 712 -4.13 49.03 29.54
CA ASN A 712 -5.30 48.92 28.67
C ASN A 712 -6.41 49.90 29.08
N GLN A 713 -6.63 50.06 30.38
CA GLN A 713 -7.63 50.98 30.90
C GLN A 713 -7.22 52.43 30.63
N VAL A 714 -5.95 52.77 30.87
CA VAL A 714 -5.43 54.12 30.63
C VAL A 714 -5.53 54.51 29.14
N VAL A 715 -5.23 53.57 28.22
CA VAL A 715 -5.39 53.77 26.77
C VAL A 715 -6.87 53.96 26.41
N ARG A 716 -7.77 53.15 26.98
CA ARG A 716 -9.21 53.24 26.73
C ARG A 716 -9.81 54.56 27.21
N ASP A 717 -9.45 54.99 28.41
CA ASP A 717 -9.93 56.26 29.00
C ASP A 717 -9.43 57.46 28.19
N PHE A 718 -8.17 57.40 27.72
CA PHE A 718 -7.60 58.43 26.85
C PHE A 718 -8.31 58.49 25.50
N TRP A 719 -8.53 57.34 24.85
CA TRP A 719 -9.25 57.26 23.57
C TRP A 719 -10.69 57.77 23.69
N LEU A 720 -11.40 57.45 24.78
CA LEU A 720 -12.74 57.97 25.07
C LEU A 720 -12.72 59.50 25.18
N SER A 721 -11.72 60.06 25.86
CA SER A 721 -11.53 61.50 25.95
C SER A 721 -11.24 62.13 24.59
N ALA A 722 -10.52 61.41 23.71
CA ALA A 722 -10.16 61.88 22.38
C ALA A 722 -11.34 61.90 21.41
N ARG A 723 -12.20 60.87 21.44
CA ARG A 723 -13.41 60.77 20.60
C ARG A 723 -14.58 61.61 21.13
N GLY A 724 -14.69 61.79 22.44
CA GLY A 724 -15.74 62.58 23.12
C GLY A 724 -16.89 61.74 23.72
N SER A 725 -17.61 62.35 24.66
CA SER A 725 -18.55 61.71 25.61
C SER A 725 -19.79 61.02 25.02
N SER A 726 -20.04 61.12 23.72
CA SER A 726 -21.18 60.48 23.03
C SER A 726 -21.04 58.96 22.87
N PHE A 727 -19.87 58.39 23.17
CA PHE A 727 -19.60 56.93 23.11
C PHE A 727 -19.57 56.24 24.48
N ALA A 728 -19.93 56.95 25.57
CA ALA A 728 -19.89 56.40 26.92
C ALA A 728 -20.99 55.35 27.23
N TYR A 729 -22.00 55.20 26.37
CA TYR A 729 -23.25 54.46 26.66
C TYR A 729 -23.53 53.20 25.82
N ALA A 730 -22.53 52.62 25.16
CA ALA A 730 -22.65 51.26 24.62
C ALA A 730 -21.61 50.38 25.33
N SER A 731 -21.92 50.01 26.57
CA SER A 731 -21.19 49.00 27.36
C SER A 731 -21.85 47.65 27.19
#